data_AF-A0A9X1HD63-F1
#
_entry.id   AF-A0A9X1HD63-F1
#
_cell.length_a   1.000
_cell.length_b   1.000
_cell.length_c   1.000
_cell.angle_alpha   90.00
_cell.angle_beta   90.00
_cell.angle_gamma   90.00
#
_symmetry.space_group_name_H-M   'P 1'
#
loop_
_entity.id
_entity.type
_entity.pdbx_description
1 polymer ?
#
loop_
_entity_poly.entity_id
_entity_poly.type
_entity_poly.pdbx_seq_one_letter_code
_entity_poly.pdbx_strand_id
1 'polypeptide(L)'
;MKKVILFLTMCLMAFPMRADEGMWFLMFIERLNHRDMEKMGLQLTAEEIYSINHHSLKDAIVQFNGGCTAEIVSKNGLVLTNHHCGYNAIAELSTAEQNYLKNGFWAKDKSAEMKPKSLYVRFFVRMDDVSKRILSKVNDTMTETERNKIIQQEIALIEKENSENGKYTVSVRPFFQGNEYYYFVYQDYTDVRLVGTPPESVGKFGGDTDNWEWPRQTGDFSMFRVYADKDGNPAAYSKDNVPLQPKHYLPVSIKGVKENDFAMILGYPGRTNRWMPAGGIEQNIKYAYPAWVEGAKTGMDVMKKYMDKDDTVRLQYASKYASTANYWKNRQGMIDALTKAGTVDTKAAQEDKFYEWASKPANKEKYENVIPTINDYYRETNEKARHDNYLIQLLRTSSYASGPASLGNALIAYYKENDAKKAEMLPKINAMVESIYGEFYAPLEKDVLAAQLNLYASKAAEYGIAPEIAKMKTSNKGDFTADVAKATEVSYFTNKEKVLAFLADPKPLAIVHDPLYIISNDLMTKYRAKTDDQAKADDGFATAYRKLVEGLRESKLNAIQYPDANSTLRLTYGKVRALPADPRNDAKINNYTTMESMVKKYKKGDQEFDLPARLLELNKKKDYGQYADKAGYMPVNFLTDNDITGGNSGSPVLNGKGELIGIAFDGNIEAMAGDVIFDSNLQRTINVDIRYVLWIIDKYAGAKNIIDELTIAK
;
A
#
# COMPACT_ATOMS: atom_id res chain seq x y z
N MET A 1 -41.19 40.41 17.58
CA MET A 1 -40.77 39.14 18.24
C MET A 1 -40.80 37.92 17.31
N LYS A 2 -41.83 37.70 16.49
CA LYS A 2 -41.90 36.53 15.56
C LYS A 2 -40.81 36.49 14.46
N LYS A 3 -40.26 37.64 14.03
CA LYS A 3 -39.17 37.69 13.02
C LYS A 3 -37.75 37.47 13.60
N VAL A 4 -37.56 37.68 14.91
CA VAL A 4 -36.27 37.46 15.58
C VAL A 4 -36.12 35.98 15.98
N ILE A 5 -37.23 35.33 16.34
CA ILE A 5 -37.25 33.88 16.62
C ILE A 5 -36.98 33.07 15.34
N LEU A 6 -37.49 33.50 14.18
CA LEU A 6 -37.22 32.80 12.90
C LEU A 6 -35.74 32.88 12.48
N PHE A 7 -35.03 33.96 12.81
CA PHE A 7 -33.61 34.13 12.52
C PHE A 7 -32.72 33.34 13.51
N LEU A 8 -33.11 33.27 14.80
CA LEU A 8 -32.41 32.43 15.79
C LEU A 8 -32.64 30.93 15.61
N THR A 9 -33.78 30.51 15.07
CA THR A 9 -34.04 29.08 14.79
C THR A 9 -33.32 28.60 13.54
N MET A 10 -32.99 29.49 12.60
CA MET A 10 -32.23 29.17 11.38
C MET A 10 -30.71 29.04 11.62
N CYS A 11 -30.19 29.64 12.71
CA CYS A 11 -28.79 29.47 13.14
C CYS A 11 -28.53 28.19 13.96
N LEU A 12 -29.57 27.41 14.30
CA LEU A 12 -29.45 26.17 15.08
C LEU A 12 -29.54 24.88 14.23
N MET A 13 -29.60 24.99 12.90
CA MET A 13 -29.46 23.87 11.96
C MET A 13 -28.25 24.01 11.03
N ALA A 14 -27.12 24.47 11.58
CA ALA A 14 -25.84 24.15 10.98
C ALA A 14 -25.55 22.68 11.27
N PHE A 15 -26.09 21.77 10.43
CA PHE A 15 -25.49 20.44 10.32
C PHE A 15 -24.01 20.66 10.00
N PRO A 16 -23.08 19.99 10.69
CA PRO A 16 -21.70 20.01 10.26
C PRO A 16 -21.69 19.57 8.79
N MET A 17 -21.23 20.47 7.92
CA MET A 17 -20.90 20.14 6.56
C MET A 17 -19.77 19.12 6.68
N ARG A 18 -20.11 17.83 6.61
CA ARG A 18 -19.14 16.75 6.74
C ARG A 18 -18.18 16.87 5.55
N ALA A 19 -16.89 16.99 5.85
CA ALA A 19 -15.88 16.56 4.90
C ALA A 19 -16.00 15.03 4.87
N ASP A 20 -16.25 14.45 3.71
CA ASP A 20 -16.75 13.08 3.63
C ASP A 20 -15.58 12.08 3.66
N GLU A 21 -15.21 11.71 4.89
CA GLU A 21 -14.49 10.47 5.19
C GLU A 21 -15.14 9.29 4.45
N GLY A 22 -14.32 8.42 3.83
CA GLY A 22 -14.79 7.14 3.32
C GLY A 22 -14.22 6.67 1.99
N MET A 23 -14.09 5.35 1.90
CA MET A 23 -13.73 4.60 0.68
C MET A 23 -14.94 3.76 0.24
N TRP A 24 -15.83 4.41 -0.49
CA TRP A 24 -17.19 3.96 -0.80
C TRP A 24 -17.22 2.86 -1.86
N PHE A 25 -18.17 1.95 -1.68
CA PHE A 25 -18.39 0.84 -2.60
C PHE A 25 -19.30 1.24 -3.75
N LEU A 26 -18.90 0.95 -5.00
CA LEU A 26 -19.52 1.56 -6.17
C LEU A 26 -21.01 1.20 -6.32
N MET A 27 -21.40 -0.03 -5.95
CA MET A 27 -22.80 -0.47 -5.95
C MET A 27 -23.74 0.37 -5.07
N PHE A 28 -23.20 1.12 -4.11
CA PHE A 28 -24.00 1.88 -3.14
C PHE A 28 -23.93 3.39 -3.33
N ILE A 29 -23.17 3.88 -4.31
CA ILE A 29 -22.95 5.31 -4.53
C ILE A 29 -24.26 6.07 -4.75
N GLU A 30 -25.15 5.53 -5.60
CA GLU A 30 -26.44 6.18 -5.91
C GLU A 30 -27.26 6.42 -4.63
N ARG A 31 -27.33 5.40 -3.77
CA ARG A 31 -28.13 5.42 -2.54
C ARG A 31 -27.48 6.24 -1.43
N LEU A 32 -26.17 6.15 -1.26
CA LEU A 32 -25.47 6.64 -0.07
C LEU A 32 -24.80 8.01 -0.27
N ASN A 33 -24.30 8.32 -1.46
CA ASN A 33 -23.34 9.41 -1.65
C ASN A 33 -23.73 10.42 -2.73
N HIS A 34 -24.52 10.00 -3.73
CA HIS A 34 -24.73 10.78 -4.95
C HIS A 34 -25.23 12.20 -4.70
N ARG A 35 -26.25 12.36 -3.86
CA ARG A 35 -26.81 13.67 -3.51
C ARG A 35 -25.81 14.59 -2.81
N ASP A 36 -24.90 14.03 -2.02
CA ASP A 36 -23.90 14.84 -1.33
C ASP A 36 -22.77 15.23 -2.29
N MET A 37 -22.38 14.33 -3.20
CA MET A 37 -21.47 14.67 -4.30
C MET A 37 -22.03 15.76 -5.22
N GLU A 38 -23.32 15.71 -5.60
CA GLU A 38 -23.99 16.74 -6.41
C GLU A 38 -23.93 18.11 -5.73
N LYS A 39 -24.24 18.19 -4.42
CA LYS A 39 -24.11 19.43 -3.64
C LYS A 39 -22.68 19.96 -3.60
N MET A 40 -21.68 19.08 -3.70
CA MET A 40 -20.28 19.48 -3.74
C MET A 40 -19.78 19.87 -5.12
N GLY A 41 -20.52 19.57 -6.20
CA GLY A 41 -20.20 19.98 -7.57
C GLY A 41 -20.07 18.85 -8.58
N LEU A 42 -20.44 17.61 -8.24
CA LEU A 42 -20.58 16.52 -9.20
C LEU A 42 -21.65 16.84 -10.24
N GLN A 43 -21.35 16.54 -11.51
CA GLN A 43 -22.21 16.76 -12.68
C GLN A 43 -22.50 15.45 -13.43
N LEU A 44 -21.85 14.36 -13.04
CA LEU A 44 -22.11 13.03 -13.57
C LEU A 44 -23.25 12.38 -12.79
N THR A 45 -24.03 11.57 -13.47
CA THR A 45 -24.96 10.60 -12.89
C THR A 45 -24.22 9.45 -12.21
N ALA A 46 -24.89 8.71 -11.32
CA ALA A 46 -24.32 7.51 -10.71
C ALA A 46 -23.95 6.44 -11.76
N GLU A 47 -24.75 6.34 -12.82
CA GLU A 47 -24.57 5.44 -13.96
C GLU A 47 -23.34 5.77 -14.82
N GLU A 48 -22.99 7.05 -14.95
CA GLU A 48 -21.74 7.48 -15.61
C GLU A 48 -20.49 7.16 -14.78
N ILE A 49 -20.62 7.06 -13.45
CA ILE A 49 -19.54 6.62 -12.57
C ILE A 49 -19.38 5.10 -12.60
N TYR A 50 -20.50 4.38 -12.43
CA TYR A 50 -20.53 2.91 -12.40
C TYR A 50 -21.78 2.37 -13.08
N SER A 51 -21.58 1.54 -14.11
CA SER A 51 -22.63 0.72 -14.70
C SER A 51 -22.11 -0.63 -15.14
N ILE A 52 -22.98 -1.64 -15.07
CA ILE A 52 -22.76 -2.95 -15.68
C ILE A 52 -23.33 -3.04 -17.11
N ASN A 53 -24.24 -2.13 -17.46
CA ASN A 53 -25.03 -2.20 -18.70
C ASN A 53 -24.44 -1.33 -19.82
N HIS A 54 -23.68 -0.30 -19.47
CA HIS A 54 -23.04 0.64 -20.41
C HIS A 54 -21.68 1.09 -19.90
N HIS A 55 -20.91 1.74 -20.77
CA HIS A 55 -19.59 2.26 -20.41
C HIS A 55 -19.70 3.35 -19.33
N SER A 56 -18.75 3.35 -18.41
CA SER A 56 -18.69 4.29 -17.27
C SER A 56 -17.23 4.57 -16.89
N LEU A 57 -17.01 5.50 -15.95
CA LEU A 57 -15.66 5.83 -15.47
C LEU A 57 -14.88 4.60 -15.01
N LYS A 58 -15.53 3.61 -14.40
CA LYS A 58 -14.90 2.35 -13.96
C LYS A 58 -14.05 1.70 -15.05
N ASP A 59 -14.46 1.81 -16.32
CA ASP A 59 -13.81 1.13 -17.45
C ASP A 59 -12.46 1.78 -17.82
N ALA A 60 -12.21 3.00 -17.35
CA ALA A 60 -10.93 3.67 -17.47
C ALA A 60 -10.04 3.49 -16.22
N ILE A 61 -10.55 2.92 -15.12
CA ILE A 61 -9.79 2.76 -13.86
C ILE A 61 -9.33 1.32 -13.71
N VAL A 62 -8.02 1.12 -13.71
CA VAL A 62 -7.43 -0.21 -13.74
C VAL A 62 -6.50 -0.45 -12.57
N GLN A 63 -6.43 -1.70 -12.11
CA GLN A 63 -5.43 -2.09 -11.12
C GLN A 63 -4.10 -2.35 -11.84
N PHE A 64 -3.04 -1.70 -11.38
CA PHE A 64 -1.72 -1.76 -11.98
C PHE A 64 -0.82 -2.68 -11.15
N ASN A 65 -0.44 -3.81 -11.75
CA ASN A 65 0.44 -4.82 -11.15
C ASN A 65 0.01 -5.32 -9.75
N GLY A 66 -1.28 -5.27 -9.43
CA GLY A 66 -1.86 -5.77 -8.18
C GLY A 66 -1.68 -4.88 -6.94
N GLY A 67 -0.86 -3.82 -7.00
CA GLY A 67 -0.52 -2.99 -5.84
C GLY A 67 -0.73 -1.48 -6.02
N CYS A 68 -1.02 -1.02 -7.23
CA CYS A 68 -1.30 0.38 -7.55
C CYS A 68 -2.60 0.50 -8.34
N THR A 69 -3.03 1.75 -8.53
CA THR A 69 -4.06 2.14 -9.47
C THR A 69 -3.40 2.78 -10.71
N ALA A 70 -4.09 2.75 -11.83
CA ALA A 70 -3.75 3.51 -13.02
C ALA A 70 -5.03 3.87 -13.79
N GLU A 71 -4.89 4.77 -14.75
CA GLU A 71 -6.01 5.24 -15.56
C GLU A 71 -5.73 5.21 -17.06
N ILE A 72 -6.76 4.89 -17.85
CA ILE A 72 -6.73 4.98 -19.31
C ILE A 72 -7.05 6.40 -19.73
N VAL A 73 -6.12 7.06 -20.44
CA VAL A 73 -6.19 8.48 -20.81
C VAL A 73 -6.27 8.71 -22.32
N SER A 74 -6.34 7.64 -23.12
CA SER A 74 -6.52 7.74 -24.56
C SER A 74 -7.36 6.61 -25.15
N LYS A 75 -7.86 6.84 -26.36
CA LYS A 75 -8.55 5.82 -27.17
C LYS A 75 -7.67 4.65 -27.62
N ASN A 76 -6.34 4.74 -27.50
CA ASN A 76 -5.44 3.63 -27.84
C ASN A 76 -4.74 3.05 -26.61
N GLY A 77 -5.45 3.00 -25.49
CA GLY A 77 -5.03 2.25 -24.31
C GLY A 77 -3.82 2.84 -23.60
N LEU A 78 -3.56 4.13 -23.75
CA LEU A 78 -2.51 4.83 -23.00
C LEU A 78 -2.89 4.88 -21.53
N VAL A 79 -1.97 4.47 -20.67
CA VAL A 79 -2.11 4.33 -19.23
C VAL A 79 -1.25 5.40 -18.55
N LEU A 80 -1.81 6.06 -17.54
CA LEU A 80 -1.09 6.93 -16.62
C LEU A 80 -1.12 6.32 -15.22
N THR A 81 0.01 6.36 -14.51
CA THR A 81 0.14 5.92 -13.11
C THR A 81 1.31 6.66 -12.48
N ASN A 82 1.64 6.40 -11.21
CA ASN A 82 2.81 7.00 -10.57
C ASN A 82 4.14 6.46 -11.10
N HIS A 83 5.20 7.26 -11.01
CA HIS A 83 6.57 6.86 -11.27
C HIS A 83 6.97 5.70 -10.34
N HIS A 84 6.64 5.80 -9.05
CA HIS A 84 6.97 4.73 -8.09
C HIS A 84 6.20 3.43 -8.35
N CYS A 85 5.00 3.49 -8.95
CA CYS A 85 4.25 2.31 -9.38
C CYS A 85 4.89 1.64 -10.61
N GLY A 86 5.39 2.43 -11.56
CA GLY A 86 6.14 1.95 -12.72
C GLY A 86 7.58 1.54 -12.41
N TYR A 87 8.11 1.91 -11.23
CA TYR A 87 9.55 1.87 -10.91
C TYR A 87 10.19 0.50 -11.17
N ASN A 88 9.59 -0.58 -10.67
CA ASN A 88 10.13 -1.93 -10.85
C ASN A 88 10.15 -2.34 -12.33
N ALA A 89 9.10 -2.00 -13.08
CA ALA A 89 9.04 -2.29 -14.52
C ALA A 89 10.06 -1.46 -15.32
N ILE A 90 10.29 -0.21 -14.94
CA ILE A 90 11.31 0.66 -15.56
C ILE A 90 12.73 0.18 -15.21
N ALA A 91 12.95 -0.24 -13.96
CA ALA A 91 14.20 -0.83 -13.50
C ALA A 91 14.53 -2.10 -14.28
N GLU A 92 13.54 -2.98 -14.47
CA GLU A 92 13.66 -4.22 -15.23
C GLU A 92 14.12 -4.00 -16.68
N LEU A 93 13.72 -2.86 -17.27
CA LEU A 93 14.08 -2.48 -18.63
C LEU A 93 15.42 -1.74 -18.72
N SER A 94 15.92 -1.20 -17.61
CA SER A 94 17.13 -0.37 -17.59
C SER A 94 18.41 -1.21 -17.63
N THR A 95 19.45 -0.68 -18.27
CA THR A 95 20.83 -1.20 -18.16
C THR A 95 21.76 -0.13 -17.58
N ALA A 96 23.02 -0.49 -17.33
CA ALA A 96 24.03 0.48 -16.90
C ALA A 96 24.24 1.59 -17.94
N GLU A 97 24.20 1.23 -19.24
CA GLU A 97 24.35 2.14 -20.37
C GLU A 97 23.04 2.90 -20.65
N GLN A 98 21.89 2.22 -20.53
CA GLN A 98 20.56 2.77 -20.78
C GLN A 98 19.73 2.78 -19.49
N ASN A 99 20.08 3.71 -18.60
CA ASN A 99 19.40 3.86 -17.32
C ASN A 99 18.16 4.75 -17.45
N TYR A 100 17.00 4.14 -17.64
CA TYR A 100 15.72 4.84 -17.83
C TYR A 100 15.17 5.43 -16.54
N LEU A 101 15.51 4.87 -15.38
CA LEU A 101 15.20 5.49 -14.09
C LEU A 101 15.91 6.84 -13.96
N LYS A 102 17.24 6.85 -14.15
CA LYS A 102 18.04 8.06 -13.99
C LYS A 102 17.71 9.13 -15.03
N ASN A 103 17.59 8.74 -16.29
CA ASN A 103 17.52 9.69 -17.40
C ASN A 103 16.10 9.95 -17.91
N GLY A 104 15.12 9.15 -17.48
CA GLY A 104 13.80 9.10 -18.08
C GLY A 104 13.81 8.34 -19.41
N PHE A 105 12.62 8.14 -19.97
CA PHE A 105 12.41 7.50 -21.26
C PHE A 105 11.15 8.07 -21.92
N TRP A 106 11.15 8.20 -23.25
CA TRP A 106 9.99 8.65 -24.03
C TRP A 106 10.00 7.96 -25.39
N ALA A 107 9.01 7.10 -25.64
CA ALA A 107 8.88 6.38 -26.90
C ALA A 107 8.53 7.35 -28.04
N LYS A 108 9.39 7.40 -29.07
CA LYS A 108 9.19 8.22 -30.26
C LYS A 108 7.93 7.83 -31.05
N ASP A 109 7.55 6.57 -30.98
CA ASP A 109 6.40 5.96 -31.62
C ASP A 109 6.04 4.64 -30.90
N LYS A 110 4.92 4.02 -31.30
CA LYS A 110 4.43 2.78 -30.69
C LYS A 110 5.40 1.59 -30.82
N SER A 111 6.24 1.58 -31.86
CA SER A 111 7.22 0.49 -32.07
C SER A 111 8.40 0.57 -31.10
N ALA A 112 8.64 1.74 -30.50
CA ALA A 112 9.67 1.96 -29.50
C ALA A 112 9.21 1.67 -28.06
N GLU A 113 7.92 1.38 -27.83
CA GLU A 113 7.38 1.05 -26.51
C GLU A 113 7.91 -0.31 -26.02
N MET A 114 8.38 -0.37 -24.77
CA MET A 114 9.17 -1.49 -24.26
C MET A 114 8.37 -2.38 -23.32
N LYS A 115 8.39 -3.70 -23.52
CA LYS A 115 7.65 -4.67 -22.71
C LYS A 115 8.48 -5.18 -21.51
N PRO A 116 8.16 -4.81 -20.25
CA PRO A 116 8.69 -5.49 -19.05
C PRO A 116 8.08 -6.90 -18.92
N LYS A 117 8.81 -7.87 -18.35
CA LYS A 117 8.39 -9.27 -18.23
C LYS A 117 7.20 -9.47 -17.29
N SER A 118 7.19 -8.74 -16.18
CA SER A 118 6.32 -9.03 -15.02
C SER A 118 5.05 -8.17 -14.93
N LEU A 119 4.88 -7.18 -15.80
CA LEU A 119 3.78 -6.21 -15.70
C LEU A 119 2.47 -6.72 -16.34
N TYR A 120 1.37 -6.54 -15.62
CA TYR A 120 0.00 -6.65 -16.13
C TYR A 120 -0.88 -5.48 -15.66
N VAL A 121 -1.97 -5.25 -16.38
CA VAL A 121 -3.02 -4.29 -16.04
C VAL A 121 -4.34 -5.05 -15.95
N ARG A 122 -5.07 -4.85 -14.85
CA ARG A 122 -6.31 -5.54 -14.53
C ARG A 122 -7.50 -4.59 -14.67
N PHE A 123 -8.42 -4.90 -15.57
CA PHE A 123 -9.66 -4.16 -15.76
C PHE A 123 -10.77 -4.73 -14.90
N PHE A 124 -11.53 -3.85 -14.26
CA PHE A 124 -12.71 -4.24 -13.49
C PHE A 124 -13.96 -4.35 -14.40
N VAL A 125 -14.51 -5.57 -14.49
CA VAL A 125 -15.62 -5.89 -15.39
C VAL A 125 -16.96 -5.64 -14.70
N ARG A 126 -17.21 -6.36 -13.60
CA ARG A 126 -18.46 -6.32 -12.83
C ARG A 126 -18.26 -6.87 -11.42
N MET A 127 -19.21 -6.58 -10.54
CA MET A 127 -19.27 -7.12 -9.18
C MET A 127 -20.72 -7.51 -8.86
N ASP A 128 -20.91 -8.33 -7.84
CA ASP A 128 -22.25 -8.68 -7.35
C ASP A 128 -22.19 -9.15 -5.90
N ASP A 129 -23.34 -9.16 -5.24
CA ASP A 129 -23.53 -9.58 -3.85
C ASP A 129 -23.78 -11.10 -3.76
N VAL A 130 -22.94 -11.80 -3.01
CA VAL A 130 -23.06 -13.23 -2.71
C VAL A 130 -23.17 -13.51 -1.21
N SER A 131 -23.45 -12.48 -0.41
CA SER A 131 -23.59 -12.56 1.05
C SER A 131 -24.62 -13.60 1.43
N LYS A 132 -25.83 -13.55 0.85
CA LYS A 132 -26.89 -14.52 1.15
C LYS A 132 -26.48 -15.95 0.81
N ARG A 133 -25.80 -16.15 -0.32
CA ARG A 133 -25.34 -17.47 -0.78
C ARG A 133 -24.35 -18.07 0.21
N ILE A 134 -23.30 -17.32 0.54
CA ILE A 134 -22.23 -17.77 1.43
C ILE A 134 -22.73 -17.91 2.87
N LEU A 135 -23.41 -16.89 3.40
CA LEU A 135 -23.85 -16.87 4.80
C LEU A 135 -24.93 -17.92 5.10
N SER A 136 -25.71 -18.37 4.10
CA SER A 136 -26.67 -19.47 4.27
C SER A 136 -26.02 -20.83 4.55
N LYS A 137 -24.71 -20.98 4.30
CA LYS A 137 -23.97 -22.23 4.51
C LYS A 137 -23.36 -22.35 5.91
N VAL A 138 -23.44 -21.28 6.70
CA VAL A 138 -22.75 -21.17 7.98
C VAL A 138 -23.70 -20.69 9.06
N ASN A 139 -23.41 -20.99 10.32
CA ASN A 139 -24.21 -20.60 11.47
C ASN A 139 -23.34 -20.31 12.69
N ASP A 140 -23.95 -19.79 13.76
CA ASP A 140 -23.26 -19.32 14.96
C ASP A 140 -22.74 -20.44 15.88
N THR A 141 -23.06 -21.72 15.59
CA THR A 141 -22.59 -22.87 16.38
C THR A 141 -21.31 -23.50 15.83
N MET A 142 -20.87 -23.10 14.63
CA MET A 142 -19.64 -23.59 14.02
C MET A 142 -18.42 -22.93 14.67
N THR A 143 -17.31 -23.68 14.77
CA THR A 143 -16.01 -23.08 15.06
C THR A 143 -15.58 -22.16 13.90
N GLU A 144 -14.71 -21.17 14.16
CA GLU A 144 -14.21 -20.31 13.09
C GLU A 144 -13.42 -21.10 12.03
N THR A 145 -12.72 -22.16 12.44
CA THR A 145 -12.03 -23.06 11.51
C THR A 145 -13.02 -23.76 10.55
N GLU A 146 -14.10 -24.34 11.08
CA GLU A 146 -15.14 -24.98 10.26
C GLU A 146 -15.88 -23.98 9.36
N ARG A 147 -16.25 -22.83 9.95
CA ARG A 147 -16.89 -21.73 9.24
C ARG A 147 -16.05 -21.27 8.06
N ASN A 148 -14.77 -20.98 8.29
CA ASN A 148 -13.84 -20.54 7.25
C ASN A 148 -13.66 -21.60 6.16
N LYS A 149 -13.57 -22.89 6.54
CA LYS A 149 -13.48 -23.98 5.56
C LYS A 149 -14.70 -24.00 4.61
N ILE A 150 -15.91 -23.88 5.16
CA ILE A 150 -17.15 -23.86 4.35
C ILE A 150 -17.19 -22.62 3.45
N ILE A 151 -16.83 -21.45 3.99
CA ILE A 151 -16.78 -20.20 3.22
C ILE A 151 -15.79 -20.33 2.05
N GLN A 152 -14.59 -20.87 2.29
CA GLN A 152 -13.59 -21.06 1.23
C GLN A 152 -14.06 -22.05 0.15
N GLN A 153 -14.79 -23.10 0.53
CA GLN A 153 -15.40 -24.02 -0.43
C GLN A 153 -16.43 -23.32 -1.32
N GLU A 154 -17.31 -22.50 -0.72
CA GLU A 154 -18.33 -21.76 -1.48
C GLU A 154 -17.69 -20.66 -2.36
N ILE A 155 -16.65 -19.99 -1.87
CA ILE A 155 -15.85 -19.03 -2.66
C ILE A 155 -15.32 -19.70 -3.92
N ALA A 156 -14.68 -20.87 -3.80
CA ALA A 156 -14.12 -21.59 -4.95
C ALA A 156 -15.18 -21.96 -6.01
N LEU A 157 -16.41 -22.28 -5.58
CA LEU A 157 -17.53 -22.53 -6.49
C LEU A 157 -17.95 -21.26 -7.23
N ILE A 158 -18.14 -20.15 -6.51
CA ILE A 158 -18.53 -18.86 -7.09
C ILE A 158 -17.49 -18.37 -8.08
N GLU A 159 -16.19 -18.48 -7.74
CA GLU A 159 -15.09 -18.07 -8.62
C GLU A 159 -15.08 -18.90 -9.91
N LYS A 160 -15.24 -20.22 -9.80
CA LYS A 160 -15.30 -21.11 -10.96
C LYS A 160 -16.49 -20.77 -11.87
N GLU A 161 -17.68 -20.59 -11.30
CA GLU A 161 -18.92 -20.28 -12.05
C GLU A 161 -18.83 -18.95 -12.81
N ASN A 162 -18.16 -17.95 -12.23
CA ASN A 162 -18.08 -16.60 -12.81
C ASN A 162 -16.83 -16.37 -13.69
N SER A 163 -15.93 -17.36 -13.78
CA SER A 163 -14.68 -17.25 -14.55
C SER A 163 -14.86 -17.31 -16.06
N GLU A 164 -16.04 -17.69 -16.56
CA GLU A 164 -16.30 -17.96 -17.99
C GLU A 164 -15.21 -18.87 -18.61
N ASN A 165 -15.03 -20.06 -18.03
CA ASN A 165 -14.00 -21.03 -18.45
C ASN A 165 -12.56 -20.47 -18.41
N GLY A 166 -12.27 -19.61 -17.42
CA GLY A 166 -10.94 -19.02 -17.22
C GLY A 166 -10.67 -17.76 -18.04
N LYS A 167 -11.66 -17.25 -18.79
CA LYS A 167 -11.57 -15.95 -19.48
C LYS A 167 -11.42 -14.78 -18.50
N TYR A 168 -12.05 -14.87 -17.33
CA TYR A 168 -12.00 -13.85 -16.30
C TYR A 168 -11.32 -14.34 -15.03
N THR A 169 -10.59 -13.43 -14.39
CA THR A 169 -10.10 -13.60 -13.03
C THR A 169 -11.23 -13.18 -12.07
N VAL A 170 -11.69 -14.09 -11.22
CA VAL A 170 -12.74 -13.80 -10.23
C VAL A 170 -12.13 -13.83 -8.84
N SER A 171 -12.53 -12.87 -7.99
CA SER A 171 -12.13 -12.85 -6.59
C SER A 171 -13.35 -12.60 -5.72
N VAL A 172 -13.62 -13.49 -4.76
CA VAL A 172 -14.60 -13.23 -3.70
C VAL A 172 -13.90 -12.58 -2.51
N ARG A 173 -14.48 -11.51 -1.96
CA ARG A 173 -13.89 -10.76 -0.85
C ARG A 173 -14.90 -10.56 0.29
N PRO A 174 -14.46 -10.71 1.55
CA PRO A 174 -15.26 -10.35 2.72
C PRO A 174 -15.27 -8.84 2.92
N PHE A 175 -16.42 -8.33 3.36
CA PHE A 175 -16.67 -6.94 3.72
C PHE A 175 -17.28 -6.90 5.12
N PHE A 176 -17.08 -5.79 5.83
CA PHE A 176 -17.55 -5.62 7.21
C PHE A 176 -17.18 -6.83 8.09
N GLN A 177 -15.91 -7.26 8.03
CA GLN A 177 -15.36 -8.29 8.92
C GLN A 177 -16.05 -9.65 8.73
N GLY A 178 -16.52 -9.92 7.51
CA GLY A 178 -17.19 -11.17 7.13
C GLY A 178 -18.70 -11.16 7.35
N ASN A 179 -19.30 -9.99 7.55
CA ASN A 179 -20.75 -9.82 7.55
C ASN A 179 -21.35 -9.72 6.14
N GLU A 180 -20.53 -9.43 5.13
CA GLU A 180 -20.95 -9.36 3.72
C GLU A 180 -19.87 -9.97 2.83
N TYR A 181 -20.27 -10.49 1.67
CA TYR A 181 -19.38 -11.06 0.66
C TYR A 181 -19.80 -10.63 -0.73
N TYR A 182 -18.82 -10.14 -1.49
CA TYR A 182 -19.01 -9.73 -2.87
C TYR A 182 -17.97 -10.42 -3.75
N TYR A 183 -18.33 -10.75 -4.98
CA TYR A 183 -17.35 -11.18 -5.97
C TYR A 183 -17.08 -10.09 -6.98
N PHE A 184 -15.87 -10.11 -7.51
CA PHE A 184 -15.35 -9.16 -8.47
C PHE A 184 -14.82 -9.93 -9.66
N VAL A 185 -15.28 -9.55 -10.85
CA VAL A 185 -14.83 -10.12 -12.12
C VAL A 185 -13.88 -9.14 -12.77
N TYR A 186 -12.73 -9.66 -13.16
CA TYR A 186 -11.64 -8.89 -13.73
C TYR A 186 -11.15 -9.50 -15.03
N GLN A 187 -10.54 -8.68 -15.87
CA GLN A 187 -9.86 -9.11 -17.09
C GLN A 187 -8.42 -8.57 -17.09
N ASP A 188 -7.45 -9.49 -17.13
CA ASP A 188 -6.03 -9.17 -17.00
C ASP A 188 -5.38 -9.09 -18.38
N TYR A 189 -4.75 -7.97 -18.68
CA TYR A 189 -3.94 -7.77 -19.88
C TYR A 189 -2.46 -7.82 -19.51
N THR A 190 -1.73 -8.74 -20.12
CA THR A 190 -0.32 -9.01 -19.79
C THR A 190 0.67 -8.38 -20.76
N ASP A 191 0.24 -7.95 -21.96
CA ASP A 191 1.04 -7.12 -22.86
C ASP A 191 0.86 -5.63 -22.55
N VAL A 192 1.63 -5.16 -21.57
CA VAL A 192 1.65 -3.75 -21.13
C VAL A 192 3.06 -3.21 -21.29
N ARG A 193 3.22 -2.11 -22.03
CA ARG A 193 4.54 -1.59 -22.48
C ARG A 193 4.79 -0.19 -21.96
N LEU A 194 6.04 0.11 -21.58
CA LEU A 194 6.50 1.43 -21.17
C LEU A 194 6.46 2.39 -22.36
N VAL A 195 5.77 3.52 -22.17
CA VAL A 195 5.64 4.60 -23.15
C VAL A 195 6.52 5.78 -22.76
N GLY A 196 6.52 6.15 -21.48
CA GLY A 196 7.34 7.26 -21.03
C GLY A 196 7.44 7.37 -19.52
N THR A 197 8.52 7.97 -19.04
CA THR A 197 8.75 8.25 -17.62
C THR A 197 9.69 9.45 -17.50
N PRO A 198 9.44 10.40 -16.59
CA PRO A 198 10.41 11.43 -16.25
C PRO A 198 11.67 10.80 -15.62
N PRO A 199 12.80 11.53 -15.57
CA PRO A 199 13.95 11.10 -14.78
C PRO A 199 13.58 11.01 -13.29
N GLU A 200 14.27 10.16 -12.55
CA GLU A 200 14.03 9.92 -11.11
C GLU A 200 14.12 11.23 -10.30
N SER A 201 15.02 12.14 -10.65
CA SER A 201 15.14 13.47 -10.02
C SER A 201 13.90 14.35 -10.17
N VAL A 202 12.96 13.97 -11.02
CA VAL A 202 11.61 14.59 -11.12
C VAL A 202 10.55 13.65 -10.55
N GLY A 203 10.59 12.37 -10.94
CA GLY A 203 9.62 11.35 -10.52
C GLY A 203 9.62 11.04 -9.03
N LYS A 204 10.75 11.30 -8.34
CA LYS A 204 10.97 11.09 -6.91
C LYS A 204 11.76 12.25 -6.28
N PHE A 205 11.60 13.47 -6.80
CA PHE A 205 12.20 14.67 -6.21
C PHE A 205 11.88 14.79 -4.72
N GLY A 206 12.92 15.00 -3.91
CA GLY A 206 12.86 15.05 -2.44
C GLY A 206 13.01 13.70 -1.73
N GLY A 207 13.03 12.57 -2.46
CA GLY A 207 13.38 11.26 -1.94
C GLY A 207 12.69 10.87 -0.63
N ASP A 208 13.46 10.30 0.30
CA ASP A 208 12.95 9.89 1.60
C ASP A 208 12.72 11.12 2.51
N THR A 209 13.41 12.24 2.28
CA THR A 209 13.25 13.47 3.07
C THR A 209 11.86 14.06 2.93
N ASP A 210 11.37 14.19 1.71
CA ASP A 210 10.05 14.75 1.45
C ASP A 210 8.94 13.71 1.55
N ASN A 211 9.22 12.39 1.62
CA ASN A 211 8.18 11.35 1.70
C ASN A 211 7.21 11.56 2.89
N TRP A 212 5.89 11.45 2.65
CA TRP A 212 4.79 11.86 3.54
C TRP A 212 4.73 13.35 3.94
N GLU A 213 5.63 14.20 3.44
CA GLU A 213 5.64 15.63 3.79
C GLU A 213 4.85 16.46 2.78
N TRP A 214 4.25 17.53 3.31
CA TRP A 214 3.80 18.70 2.57
C TRP A 214 4.52 19.94 3.14
N PRO A 215 5.05 20.86 2.32
CA PRO A 215 4.86 21.05 0.88
C PRO A 215 5.66 20.09 0.00
N ARG A 216 5.03 19.55 -1.04
CA ARG A 216 5.63 18.57 -1.97
C ARG A 216 5.83 19.14 -3.38
N GLN A 217 6.88 18.73 -4.07
CA GLN A 217 7.20 19.17 -5.44
C GLN A 217 7.63 18.01 -6.35
N THR A 218 6.95 16.89 -6.28
CA THR A 218 7.32 15.66 -7.01
C THR A 218 6.46 15.47 -8.25
N GLY A 219 7.10 15.21 -9.40
CA GLY A 219 6.45 14.85 -10.65
C GLY A 219 6.20 13.35 -10.75
N ASP A 220 5.48 12.78 -9.78
CA ASP A 220 5.35 11.33 -9.62
C ASP A 220 4.38 10.72 -10.63
N PHE A 221 4.84 10.51 -11.87
CA PHE A 221 4.06 9.86 -12.91
C PHE A 221 4.93 9.01 -13.85
N SER A 222 4.31 8.02 -14.48
CA SER A 222 4.86 7.25 -15.60
C SER A 222 3.73 6.81 -16.53
N MET A 223 4.07 6.47 -17.76
CA MET A 223 3.12 6.16 -18.82
C MET A 223 3.40 4.80 -19.43
N PHE A 224 2.33 4.02 -19.58
CA PHE A 224 2.36 2.71 -20.21
C PHE A 224 1.28 2.62 -21.29
N ARG A 225 1.22 1.52 -22.02
CA ARG A 225 0.13 1.23 -22.96
C ARG A 225 -0.26 -0.23 -22.88
N VAL A 226 -1.57 -0.47 -22.86
CA VAL A 226 -2.14 -1.82 -22.94
C VAL A 226 -2.24 -2.23 -24.41
N TYR A 227 -1.74 -3.42 -24.72
CA TYR A 227 -1.89 -4.09 -26.01
C TYR A 227 -2.79 -5.31 -25.88
N ALA A 228 -3.43 -5.67 -26.98
CA ALA A 228 -4.36 -6.77 -27.10
C ALA A 228 -4.17 -7.49 -28.44
N ASP A 229 -4.82 -8.65 -28.59
CA ASP A 229 -4.97 -9.22 -29.93
C ASP A 229 -5.86 -8.33 -30.83
N LYS A 230 -6.03 -8.73 -32.09
CA LYS A 230 -6.80 -7.97 -33.08
C LYS A 230 -8.29 -7.84 -32.74
N ASP A 231 -8.81 -8.71 -31.88
CA ASP A 231 -10.19 -8.73 -31.44
C ASP A 231 -10.37 -7.96 -30.10
N GLY A 232 -9.28 -7.43 -29.54
CA GLY A 232 -9.28 -6.67 -28.28
C GLY A 232 -9.18 -7.54 -27.02
N ASN A 233 -8.92 -8.85 -27.15
CA ASN A 233 -8.76 -9.74 -26.01
C ASN A 233 -7.33 -9.67 -25.43
N PRO A 234 -7.17 -9.99 -24.13
CA PRO A 234 -5.86 -10.20 -23.54
C PRO A 234 -5.04 -11.22 -24.32
N ALA A 235 -3.80 -10.86 -24.60
CA ALA A 235 -2.84 -11.73 -25.26
C ALA A 235 -1.47 -11.60 -24.60
N ALA A 236 -0.68 -12.67 -24.66
CA ALA A 236 0.74 -12.59 -24.38
C ALA A 236 1.41 -11.64 -25.39
N TYR A 237 2.60 -11.13 -25.04
CA TYR A 237 3.34 -10.23 -25.91
C TYR A 237 3.54 -10.81 -27.31
N SER A 238 3.14 -10.02 -28.31
CA SER A 238 3.43 -10.26 -29.71
C SER A 238 3.69 -8.92 -30.41
N LYS A 239 4.53 -8.95 -31.45
CA LYS A 239 4.72 -7.79 -32.33
C LYS A 239 3.45 -7.46 -33.14
N ASP A 240 2.55 -8.44 -33.30
CA ASP A 240 1.29 -8.30 -34.02
C ASP A 240 0.15 -7.77 -33.14
N ASN A 241 0.35 -7.72 -31.82
CA ASN A 241 -0.65 -7.13 -30.92
C ASN A 241 -0.81 -5.64 -31.24
N VAL A 242 -2.02 -5.15 -31.07
CA VAL A 242 -2.39 -3.77 -31.35
C VAL A 242 -2.72 -3.03 -30.05
N PRO A 243 -2.57 -1.70 -30.00
CA PRO A 243 -3.05 -0.91 -28.88
C PRO A 243 -4.52 -1.19 -28.56
N LEU A 244 -4.82 -1.50 -27.29
CA LEU A 244 -6.17 -1.76 -26.84
C LEU A 244 -7.05 -0.54 -27.12
N GLN A 245 -8.21 -0.75 -27.74
CA GLN A 245 -9.28 0.24 -27.79
C GLN A 245 -10.14 0.07 -26.54
N PRO A 246 -10.01 0.94 -25.52
CA PRO A 246 -10.69 0.76 -24.26
C PRO A 246 -12.17 1.13 -24.39
N LYS A 247 -12.99 0.58 -23.50
CA LYS A 247 -14.42 0.92 -23.40
C LYS A 247 -14.67 2.37 -22.99
N HIS A 248 -13.76 2.94 -22.21
CA HIS A 248 -13.78 4.33 -21.79
C HIS A 248 -12.34 4.82 -21.57
N TYR A 249 -12.12 6.13 -21.69
CA TYR A 249 -10.86 6.77 -21.34
C TYR A 249 -11.14 8.18 -20.82
N LEU A 250 -10.26 8.70 -19.96
CA LEU A 250 -10.45 9.97 -19.28
C LEU A 250 -9.99 11.16 -20.15
N PRO A 251 -10.86 12.14 -20.43
CA PRO A 251 -10.43 13.45 -20.91
C PRO A 251 -9.58 14.15 -19.84
N VAL A 252 -8.63 14.99 -20.28
CA VAL A 252 -7.68 15.69 -19.41
C VAL A 252 -8.00 17.18 -19.36
N SER A 253 -8.21 17.75 -18.17
CA SER A 253 -8.56 19.15 -18.00
C SER A 253 -7.34 20.01 -17.66
N ILE A 254 -7.04 21.02 -18.49
CA ILE A 254 -5.96 22.00 -18.22
C ILE A 254 -6.47 23.32 -17.63
N LYS A 255 -7.72 23.35 -17.17
CA LYS A 255 -8.36 24.53 -16.56
C LYS A 255 -7.76 24.91 -15.20
N GLY A 256 -7.02 23.98 -14.60
CA GLY A 256 -6.49 24.09 -13.24
C GLY A 256 -7.55 23.84 -12.18
N VAL A 257 -7.09 23.94 -10.93
CA VAL A 257 -7.88 23.67 -9.72
C VAL A 257 -7.85 24.88 -8.79
N LYS A 258 -8.90 25.03 -7.97
CA LYS A 258 -9.02 26.07 -6.94
C LYS A 258 -9.54 25.49 -5.64
N GLU A 259 -9.26 26.19 -4.55
CA GLU A 259 -9.82 25.85 -3.23
C GLU A 259 -11.35 25.70 -3.30
N ASN A 260 -11.86 24.59 -2.77
CA ASN A 260 -13.25 24.12 -2.79
C ASN A 260 -13.76 23.48 -4.09
N ASP A 261 -12.96 23.38 -5.16
CA ASP A 261 -13.38 22.63 -6.35
C ASP A 261 -13.62 21.15 -5.99
N PHE A 262 -14.69 20.56 -6.54
CA PHE A 262 -14.98 19.13 -6.35
C PHE A 262 -13.85 18.25 -6.88
N ALA A 263 -13.49 17.23 -6.11
CA ALA A 263 -12.51 16.21 -6.49
C ALA A 263 -13.01 14.82 -6.07
N MET A 264 -12.98 13.86 -6.99
CA MET A 264 -13.20 12.46 -6.67
C MET A 264 -12.05 11.59 -7.17
N ILE A 265 -11.81 10.50 -6.46
CA ILE A 265 -10.80 9.49 -6.79
C ILE A 265 -11.48 8.14 -6.83
N LEU A 266 -11.20 7.38 -7.89
CA LEU A 266 -11.51 5.96 -7.97
C LEU A 266 -10.20 5.19 -7.98
N GLY A 267 -10.08 4.19 -7.13
CA GLY A 267 -8.84 3.42 -7.00
C GLY A 267 -8.98 2.13 -6.22
N TYR A 268 -7.86 1.43 -6.02
CA TYR A 268 -7.80 0.13 -5.36
C TYR A 268 -7.11 0.23 -3.99
N PRO A 269 -7.71 0.89 -2.99
CA PRO A 269 -7.13 0.98 -1.65
C PRO A 269 -6.87 -0.41 -1.09
N GLY A 270 -5.66 -0.62 -0.58
CA GLY A 270 -5.15 -1.90 -0.14
C GLY A 270 -5.85 -2.38 1.13
N ARG A 271 -5.63 -1.67 2.24
CA ARG A 271 -6.18 -2.05 3.53
C ARG A 271 -6.39 -0.85 4.44
N THR A 272 -7.52 -0.84 5.14
CA THR A 272 -7.76 0.01 6.31
C THR A 272 -8.19 -0.87 7.48
N ASN A 273 -8.25 -0.30 8.68
CA ASN A 273 -8.79 -0.90 9.90
C ASN A 273 -9.64 0.12 10.68
N ARG A 274 -10.55 0.83 10.01
CA ARG A 274 -11.47 1.85 10.59
C ARG A 274 -12.41 1.26 11.64
N TRP A 275 -12.68 -0.03 11.54
CA TRP A 275 -13.50 -0.79 12.49
C TRP A 275 -12.70 -1.34 13.68
N MET A 276 -11.37 -1.13 13.75
CA MET A 276 -10.51 -1.66 14.81
C MET A 276 -11.02 -1.26 16.21
N PRO A 277 -11.17 -2.21 17.15
CA PRO A 277 -11.57 -1.91 18.53
C PRO A 277 -10.51 -1.08 19.29
N ALA A 278 -10.93 -0.40 20.35
CA ALA A 278 -10.07 0.44 21.19
C ALA A 278 -8.86 -0.33 21.72
N GLY A 279 -9.08 -1.56 22.20
CA GLY A 279 -7.99 -2.43 22.69
C GLY A 279 -6.95 -2.77 21.63
N GLY A 280 -7.32 -2.86 20.35
CA GLY A 280 -6.38 -3.10 19.25
C GLY A 280 -5.54 -1.87 18.91
N ILE A 281 -6.15 -0.70 18.98
CA ILE A 281 -5.45 0.58 18.81
C ILE A 281 -4.49 0.79 19.98
N GLU A 282 -4.94 0.51 21.21
CA GLU A 282 -4.10 0.61 22.41
C GLU A 282 -2.92 -0.36 22.37
N GLN A 283 -3.15 -1.62 21.96
CA GLN A 283 -2.08 -2.60 21.77
C GLN A 283 -1.06 -2.11 20.73
N ASN A 284 -1.51 -1.52 19.63
CA ASN A 284 -0.63 -0.96 18.62
C ASN A 284 0.25 0.17 19.18
N ILE A 285 -0.34 1.16 19.85
CA ILE A 285 0.41 2.34 20.33
C ILE A 285 1.31 2.03 21.54
N LYS A 286 0.94 1.06 22.40
CA LYS A 286 1.68 0.76 23.65
C LYS A 286 2.64 -0.42 23.56
N TYR A 287 2.39 -1.38 22.66
CA TYR A 287 3.15 -2.64 22.61
C TYR A 287 3.75 -2.91 21.24
N ALA A 288 2.92 -3.01 20.19
CA ALA A 288 3.37 -3.47 18.88
C ALA A 288 4.24 -2.44 18.13
N TYR A 289 3.73 -1.23 17.90
CA TYR A 289 4.44 -0.22 17.11
C TYR A 289 5.71 0.31 17.78
N PRO A 290 5.76 0.53 19.11
CA PRO A 290 7.01 0.89 19.77
C PRO A 290 8.12 -0.17 19.56
N ALA A 291 7.79 -1.45 19.70
CA ALA A 291 8.72 -2.55 19.43
C ALA A 291 9.17 -2.58 17.97
N TRP A 292 8.25 -2.35 17.03
CA TRP A 292 8.57 -2.25 15.60
C TRP A 292 9.52 -1.08 15.32
N VAL A 293 9.25 0.10 15.88
CA VAL A 293 10.05 1.32 15.69
C VAL A 293 11.47 1.12 16.22
N GLU A 294 11.61 0.62 17.46
CA GLU A 294 12.92 0.36 18.06
C GLU A 294 13.69 -0.71 17.27
N GLY A 295 13.04 -1.83 16.92
CA GLY A 295 13.68 -2.90 16.13
C GLY A 295 14.10 -2.46 14.73
N ALA A 296 13.27 -1.69 14.03
CA ALA A 296 13.60 -1.15 12.70
C ALA A 296 14.80 -0.21 12.78
N LYS A 297 14.80 0.70 13.77
CA LYS A 297 15.87 1.66 14.01
C LYS A 297 17.21 0.97 14.30
N THR A 298 17.21 -0.09 15.13
CA THR A 298 18.41 -0.90 15.40
C THR A 298 19.00 -1.49 14.13
N GLY A 299 18.19 -2.10 13.27
CA GLY A 299 18.66 -2.63 11.99
C GLY A 299 19.20 -1.54 11.07
N MET A 300 18.49 -0.43 10.95
CA MET A 300 18.89 0.73 10.13
C MET A 300 20.22 1.33 10.58
N ASP A 301 20.44 1.51 11.88
CA ASP A 301 21.67 2.12 12.40
C ASP A 301 22.90 1.28 12.09
N VAL A 302 22.77 -0.04 12.20
CA VAL A 302 23.86 -0.95 11.80
C VAL A 302 24.06 -0.92 10.29
N MET A 303 23.00 -0.99 9.47
CA MET A 303 23.13 -0.89 8.01
C MET A 303 23.84 0.40 7.60
N LYS A 304 23.42 1.54 8.15
CA LYS A 304 23.95 2.87 7.82
C LYS A 304 25.45 2.98 8.09
N LYS A 305 25.94 2.42 9.20
CA LYS A 305 27.39 2.37 9.54
C LYS A 305 28.25 1.76 8.41
N TYR A 306 27.71 0.78 7.68
CA TYR A 306 28.41 0.14 6.57
C TYR A 306 28.17 0.86 5.24
N MET A 307 26.93 1.27 4.98
CA MET A 307 26.58 2.04 3.79
C MET A 307 27.37 3.36 3.69
N ASP A 308 27.70 3.98 4.82
CA ASP A 308 28.50 5.23 4.85
C ASP A 308 29.99 5.03 4.57
N LYS A 309 30.48 3.78 4.61
CA LYS A 309 31.89 3.44 4.41
C LYS A 309 32.17 2.89 3.02
N ASP A 310 31.17 2.35 2.34
CA ASP A 310 31.34 1.63 1.08
C ASP A 310 30.12 1.85 0.17
N ASP A 311 30.35 2.46 -1.00
CA ASP A 311 29.32 2.73 -2.00
C ASP A 311 28.70 1.45 -2.60
N THR A 312 29.46 0.36 -2.67
CA THR A 312 28.94 -0.94 -3.13
C THR A 312 27.92 -1.47 -2.12
N VAL A 313 28.24 -1.41 -0.83
CA VAL A 313 27.31 -1.83 0.24
C VAL A 313 26.11 -0.89 0.30
N ARG A 314 26.33 0.42 0.11
CA ARG A 314 25.25 1.41 0.01
C ARG A 314 24.27 1.05 -1.11
N LEU A 315 24.76 0.70 -2.30
CA LEU A 315 23.92 0.29 -3.42
C LEU A 315 23.18 -1.01 -3.13
N GLN A 316 23.88 -2.02 -2.60
CA GLN A 316 23.29 -3.32 -2.23
C GLN A 316 22.16 -3.19 -1.20
N TYR A 317 22.30 -2.30 -0.20
CA TYR A 317 21.35 -2.18 0.89
C TYR A 317 20.38 -0.99 0.77
N ALA A 318 20.50 -0.15 -0.27
CA ALA A 318 19.66 1.04 -0.44
C ALA A 318 18.17 0.71 -0.41
N SER A 319 17.74 -0.31 -1.15
CA SER A 319 16.33 -0.73 -1.21
C SER A 319 15.82 -1.24 0.15
N LYS A 320 16.61 -2.10 0.83
CA LYS A 320 16.27 -2.63 2.15
C LYS A 320 16.21 -1.52 3.21
N TYR A 321 17.17 -0.60 3.18
CA TYR A 321 17.22 0.55 4.09
C TYR A 321 16.02 1.47 3.88
N ALA A 322 15.74 1.89 2.63
CA ALA A 322 14.62 2.78 2.30
C ALA A 322 13.27 2.14 2.68
N SER A 323 13.07 0.86 2.36
CA SER A 323 11.87 0.13 2.76
C SER A 323 11.69 0.07 4.28
N THR A 324 12.78 -0.19 5.01
CA THR A 324 12.76 -0.20 6.50
C THR A 324 12.49 1.19 7.07
N ALA A 325 13.14 2.23 6.52
CA ALA A 325 12.98 3.62 6.91
C ALA A 325 11.56 4.13 6.69
N ASN A 326 10.92 3.77 5.57
CA ASN A 326 9.55 4.15 5.26
C ASN A 326 8.56 3.61 6.31
N TYR A 327 8.65 2.31 6.64
CA TYR A 327 7.79 1.75 7.68
C TYR A 327 8.15 2.23 9.09
N TRP A 328 9.43 2.51 9.37
CA TRP A 328 9.85 3.12 10.63
C TRP A 328 9.19 4.49 10.83
N LYS A 329 9.27 5.39 9.84
CA LYS A 329 8.59 6.69 9.85
C LYS A 329 7.08 6.53 9.98
N ASN A 330 6.48 5.63 9.18
CA ASN A 330 5.03 5.39 9.21
C ASN A 330 4.55 4.93 10.59
N ARG A 331 5.19 3.93 11.21
CA ARG A 331 4.78 3.44 12.54
C ARG A 331 4.94 4.50 13.63
N GLN A 332 6.02 5.28 13.60
CA GLN A 332 6.19 6.40 14.52
C GLN A 332 5.08 7.45 14.34
N GLY A 333 4.82 7.86 13.09
CA GLY A 333 3.74 8.81 12.78
C GLY A 333 2.36 8.30 13.19
N MET A 334 2.08 7.00 13.05
CA MET A 334 0.84 6.39 13.55
C MET A 334 0.71 6.48 15.08
N ILE A 335 1.79 6.20 15.83
CA ILE A 335 1.77 6.34 17.30
C ILE A 335 1.43 7.78 17.67
N ASP A 336 2.13 8.75 17.08
CA ASP A 336 1.99 10.16 17.40
C ASP A 336 0.59 10.68 17.04
N ALA A 337 0.11 10.37 15.85
CA ALA A 337 -1.19 10.81 15.36
C ALA A 337 -2.36 10.18 16.15
N LEU A 338 -2.33 8.86 16.39
CA LEU A 338 -3.41 8.18 17.13
C LEU A 338 -3.48 8.61 18.60
N THR A 339 -2.32 8.84 19.22
CA THR A 339 -2.19 9.34 20.59
C THR A 339 -2.71 10.77 20.69
N LYS A 340 -2.25 11.66 19.80
CA LYS A 340 -2.69 13.07 19.77
C LYS A 340 -4.19 13.21 19.52
N ALA A 341 -4.77 12.33 18.70
CA ALA A 341 -6.20 12.32 18.41
C ALA A 341 -7.07 11.75 19.55
N GLY A 342 -6.49 11.16 20.61
CA GLY A 342 -7.27 10.51 21.67
C GLY A 342 -8.12 9.35 21.15
N THR A 343 -7.58 8.61 20.16
CA THR A 343 -8.36 7.62 19.40
C THR A 343 -8.87 6.48 20.26
N VAL A 344 -8.04 6.01 21.20
CA VAL A 344 -8.40 4.92 22.13
C VAL A 344 -9.62 5.33 22.96
N ASP A 345 -9.58 6.51 23.58
CA ASP A 345 -10.68 7.01 24.42
C ASP A 345 -11.98 7.20 23.62
N THR A 346 -11.86 7.75 22.41
CA THR A 346 -13.01 7.96 21.52
C THR A 346 -13.68 6.64 21.12
N LYS A 347 -12.87 5.62 20.82
CA LYS A 347 -13.35 4.27 20.46
C LYS A 347 -13.92 3.55 21.67
N ALA A 348 -13.26 3.62 22.83
CA ALA A 348 -13.76 3.03 24.08
C ALA A 348 -15.13 3.62 24.46
N ALA A 349 -15.32 4.94 24.34
CA ALA A 349 -16.62 5.56 24.61
C ALA A 349 -17.73 5.13 23.62
N GLN A 350 -17.38 4.73 22.39
CA GLN A 350 -18.33 4.14 21.43
C GLN A 350 -18.65 2.69 21.81
N GLU A 351 -17.64 1.93 22.25
CA GLU A 351 -17.77 0.56 22.71
C GLU A 351 -18.62 0.47 23.98
N ASP A 352 -18.52 1.43 24.91
CA ASP A 352 -19.38 1.51 26.09
C ASP A 352 -20.86 1.68 25.72
N LYS A 353 -21.16 2.58 24.78
CA LYS A 353 -22.52 2.76 24.24
C LYS A 353 -23.02 1.48 23.56
N PHE A 354 -22.15 0.79 22.82
CA PHE A 354 -22.47 -0.48 22.22
C PHE A 354 -22.78 -1.54 23.29
N TYR A 355 -21.99 -1.61 24.35
CA TYR A 355 -22.19 -2.55 25.45
C TYR A 355 -23.52 -2.31 26.17
N GLU A 356 -23.89 -1.05 26.42
CA GLU A 356 -25.21 -0.69 26.97
C GLU A 356 -26.36 -1.13 26.05
N TRP A 357 -26.22 -0.93 24.74
CA TRP A 357 -27.21 -1.38 23.76
C TRP A 357 -27.28 -2.92 23.67
N ALA A 358 -26.13 -3.58 23.68
CA ALA A 358 -26.00 -5.04 23.64
C ALA A 358 -26.63 -5.69 24.88
N SER A 359 -26.56 -5.03 26.04
CA SER A 359 -27.09 -5.53 27.31
C SER A 359 -28.63 -5.49 27.42
N LYS A 360 -29.33 -4.87 26.46
CA LYS A 360 -30.80 -4.83 26.45
C LYS A 360 -31.37 -6.23 26.17
N PRO A 361 -32.54 -6.59 26.75
CA PRO A 361 -33.11 -7.93 26.61
C PRO A 361 -33.22 -8.46 25.17
N ALA A 362 -33.51 -7.58 24.20
CA ALA A 362 -33.63 -7.95 22.79
C ALA A 362 -32.30 -8.31 22.10
N ASN A 363 -31.17 -7.85 22.64
CA ASN A 363 -29.85 -7.96 22.03
C ASN A 363 -28.89 -8.84 22.84
N LYS A 364 -29.23 -9.07 24.11
CA LYS A 364 -28.38 -9.66 25.14
C LYS A 364 -27.77 -10.98 24.72
N GLU A 365 -28.60 -11.92 24.26
CA GLU A 365 -28.17 -13.25 23.84
C GLU A 365 -27.09 -13.22 22.74
N LYS A 366 -27.19 -12.27 21.81
CA LYS A 366 -26.30 -12.19 20.64
C LYS A 366 -25.00 -11.43 20.94
N TYR A 367 -25.07 -10.36 21.74
CA TYR A 367 -24.02 -9.33 21.79
C TYR A 367 -23.39 -9.06 23.16
N GLU A 368 -23.95 -9.53 24.30
CA GLU A 368 -23.49 -9.12 25.64
C GLU A 368 -22.00 -9.39 25.91
N ASN A 369 -21.48 -10.49 25.36
CA ASN A 369 -20.10 -10.93 25.61
C ASN A 369 -19.09 -10.38 24.59
N VAL A 370 -19.51 -9.60 23.59
CA VAL A 370 -18.65 -9.12 22.51
C VAL A 370 -17.50 -8.24 23.03
N ILE A 371 -17.80 -7.19 23.79
CA ILE A 371 -16.78 -6.28 24.34
C ILE A 371 -15.89 -6.99 25.38
N PRO A 372 -16.43 -7.75 26.35
CA PRO A 372 -15.59 -8.55 27.25
C PRO A 372 -14.59 -9.46 26.52
N THR A 373 -15.05 -10.24 25.52
CA THR A 373 -14.16 -11.14 24.76
C THR A 373 -13.05 -10.39 24.01
N ILE A 374 -13.37 -9.24 23.40
CA ILE A 374 -12.37 -8.41 22.71
C ILE A 374 -11.34 -7.85 23.70
N ASN A 375 -11.78 -7.35 24.84
CA ASN A 375 -10.89 -6.78 25.86
C ASN A 375 -9.99 -7.84 26.50
N ASP A 376 -10.53 -9.04 26.76
CA ASP A 376 -9.79 -10.18 27.27
C ASP A 376 -8.70 -10.61 26.28
N TYR A 377 -9.05 -10.74 25.00
CA TYR A 377 -8.10 -11.07 23.93
C TYR A 377 -6.92 -10.09 23.87
N TYR A 378 -7.18 -8.78 23.88
CA TYR A 378 -6.10 -7.79 23.80
C TYR A 378 -5.23 -7.77 25.05
N ARG A 379 -5.83 -7.94 26.24
CA ARG A 379 -5.09 -8.08 27.49
C ARG A 379 -4.13 -9.28 27.47
N GLU A 380 -4.58 -10.41 26.95
CA GLU A 380 -3.78 -11.65 26.85
C GLU A 380 -2.69 -11.58 25.77
N THR A 381 -2.86 -10.73 24.75
CA THR A 381 -1.96 -10.67 23.59
C THR A 381 -0.98 -9.50 23.59
N ASN A 382 -1.06 -8.56 24.55
CA ASN A 382 -0.20 -7.38 24.60
C ASN A 382 1.30 -7.70 24.57
N GLU A 383 1.76 -8.58 25.46
CA GLU A 383 3.18 -8.96 25.52
C GLU A 383 3.59 -9.81 24.31
N LYS A 384 2.68 -10.64 23.79
CA LYS A 384 2.90 -11.36 22.53
C LYS A 384 3.10 -10.39 21.37
N ALA A 385 2.28 -9.35 21.28
CA ALA A 385 2.35 -8.34 20.22
C ALA A 385 3.70 -7.60 20.27
N ARG A 386 4.15 -7.19 21.46
CA ARG A 386 5.49 -6.61 21.64
C ARG A 386 6.58 -7.58 21.18
N HIS A 387 6.55 -8.82 21.67
CA HIS A 387 7.52 -9.86 21.32
C HIS A 387 7.59 -10.11 19.80
N ASP A 388 6.44 -10.31 19.16
CA ASP A 388 6.35 -10.63 17.74
C ASP A 388 6.85 -9.46 16.87
N ASN A 389 6.67 -8.22 17.32
CA ASN A 389 7.16 -7.03 16.61
C ASN A 389 8.69 -6.87 16.70
N TYR A 390 9.34 -7.24 17.80
CA TYR A 390 10.81 -7.34 17.81
C TYR A 390 11.29 -8.50 16.94
N LEU A 391 10.64 -9.66 17.05
CA LEU A 391 11.04 -10.86 16.29
C LEU A 391 10.90 -10.63 14.78
N ILE A 392 9.81 -10.01 14.31
CA ILE A 392 9.63 -9.72 12.89
C ILE A 392 10.65 -8.68 12.39
N GLN A 393 11.04 -7.68 13.19
CA GLN A 393 12.11 -6.74 12.80
C GLN A 393 13.47 -7.43 12.68
N LEU A 394 13.77 -8.33 13.61
CA LEU A 394 14.96 -9.19 13.52
C LEU A 394 14.94 -9.99 12.21
N LEU A 395 13.83 -10.64 11.88
CA LEU A 395 13.66 -11.44 10.66
C LEU A 395 13.70 -10.62 9.37
N ARG A 396 13.22 -9.36 9.41
CA ARG A 396 13.16 -8.45 8.25
C ARG A 396 14.50 -7.77 7.97
N THR A 397 15.23 -7.38 9.00
CA THR A 397 16.47 -6.61 8.86
C THR A 397 17.70 -7.49 8.70
N SER A 398 17.70 -8.70 9.27
CA SER A 398 18.79 -9.67 9.11
C SER A 398 18.39 -10.83 8.21
N SER A 399 19.13 -11.00 7.11
CA SER A 399 18.95 -12.14 6.20
C SER A 399 19.41 -13.45 6.85
N TYR A 400 20.38 -13.40 7.78
CA TYR A 400 20.80 -14.58 8.57
C TYR A 400 19.72 -15.07 9.54
N ALA A 401 18.75 -14.25 9.91
CA ALA A 401 17.72 -14.67 10.86
C ALA A 401 16.70 -15.63 10.25
N SER A 402 16.45 -15.56 8.95
CA SER A 402 15.43 -16.39 8.25
C SER A 402 16.01 -17.23 7.09
N GLY A 403 17.09 -16.77 6.47
CA GLY A 403 17.71 -17.40 5.31
C GLY A 403 18.22 -18.81 5.57
N PRO A 404 19.04 -19.05 6.61
CA PRO A 404 19.57 -20.38 6.93
C PRO A 404 18.47 -21.42 7.18
N ALA A 405 17.41 -21.09 7.94
CA ALA A 405 16.29 -22.02 8.14
C ALA A 405 15.53 -22.31 6.84
N SER A 406 15.28 -21.28 6.03
CA SER A 406 14.54 -21.43 4.76
C SER A 406 15.31 -22.31 3.77
N LEU A 407 16.60 -22.01 3.55
CA LEU A 407 17.47 -22.79 2.67
C LEU A 407 17.77 -24.17 3.25
N GLY A 408 18.08 -24.28 4.54
CA GLY A 408 18.38 -25.56 5.18
C GLY A 408 17.22 -26.54 5.08
N ASN A 409 15.98 -26.10 5.30
CA ASN A 409 14.80 -26.94 5.12
C ASN A 409 14.60 -27.34 3.64
N ALA A 410 14.83 -26.42 2.69
CA ALA A 410 14.78 -26.73 1.26
C ALA A 410 15.86 -27.75 0.85
N LEU A 411 17.07 -27.64 1.41
CA LEU A 411 18.18 -28.57 1.17
C LEU A 411 17.94 -29.94 1.80
N ILE A 412 17.36 -30.01 3.01
CA ILE A 412 16.95 -31.29 3.63
C ILE A 412 15.91 -31.99 2.76
N ALA A 413 14.92 -31.26 2.24
CA ALA A 413 13.94 -31.81 1.31
C ALA A 413 14.63 -32.28 0.02
N TYR A 414 15.44 -31.43 -0.61
CA TYR A 414 16.21 -31.74 -1.81
C TYR A 414 17.05 -33.01 -1.67
N TYR A 415 17.74 -33.19 -0.54
CA TYR A 415 18.61 -34.35 -0.31
C TYR A 415 17.87 -35.69 -0.37
N LYS A 416 16.62 -35.72 0.13
CA LYS A 416 15.77 -36.92 0.23
C LYS A 416 15.14 -37.35 -1.09
N GLU A 417 15.17 -36.50 -2.11
CA GLU A 417 14.51 -36.72 -3.38
C GLU A 417 15.39 -37.50 -4.39
N ASN A 418 14.73 -38.07 -5.40
CA ASN A 418 15.41 -38.72 -6.53
C ASN A 418 15.98 -37.71 -7.53
N ASP A 419 16.81 -38.17 -8.48
CA ASP A 419 17.52 -37.30 -9.42
C ASP A 419 16.59 -36.45 -10.29
N ALA A 420 15.46 -37.01 -10.75
CA ALA A 420 14.47 -36.28 -11.54
C ALA A 420 13.88 -35.11 -10.74
N LYS A 421 13.50 -35.36 -9.48
CA LYS A 421 12.92 -34.33 -8.63
C LYS A 421 13.95 -33.31 -8.15
N LYS A 422 15.19 -33.74 -7.92
CA LYS A 422 16.33 -32.83 -7.68
C LYS A 422 16.55 -31.89 -8.86
N ALA A 423 16.52 -32.38 -10.09
CA ALA A 423 16.65 -31.54 -11.28
C ALA A 423 15.54 -30.47 -11.38
N GLU A 424 14.30 -30.80 -10.98
CA GLU A 424 13.19 -29.82 -10.91
C GLU A 424 13.35 -28.78 -9.78
N MET A 425 13.91 -29.19 -8.64
CA MET A 425 14.06 -28.34 -7.45
C MET A 425 15.26 -27.41 -7.54
N LEU A 426 16.34 -27.84 -8.20
CA LEU A 426 17.61 -27.11 -8.24
C LEU A 426 17.47 -25.66 -8.74
N PRO A 427 16.72 -25.35 -9.81
CA PRO A 427 16.49 -23.96 -10.22
C PRO A 427 15.82 -23.11 -9.15
N LYS A 428 14.87 -23.68 -8.39
CA LYS A 428 14.17 -22.99 -7.29
C LYS A 428 15.09 -22.73 -6.11
N ILE A 429 15.97 -23.68 -5.80
CA ILE A 429 16.98 -23.53 -4.74
C ILE A 429 17.99 -22.46 -5.14
N ASN A 430 18.50 -22.49 -6.38
CA ASN A 430 19.41 -21.45 -6.87
C ASN A 430 18.76 -20.05 -6.86
N ALA A 431 17.48 -19.94 -7.24
CA ALA A 431 16.75 -18.69 -7.14
C ALA A 431 16.59 -18.22 -5.68
N MET A 432 16.38 -19.14 -4.74
CA MET A 432 16.35 -18.83 -3.30
C MET A 432 17.71 -18.36 -2.78
N VAL A 433 18.81 -19.00 -3.21
CA VAL A 433 20.18 -18.58 -2.89
C VAL A 433 20.45 -17.17 -3.42
N GLU A 434 20.06 -16.88 -4.67
CA GLU A 434 20.21 -15.55 -5.25
C GLU A 434 19.39 -14.50 -4.50
N SER A 435 18.13 -14.82 -4.15
CA SER A 435 17.27 -13.90 -3.41
C SER A 435 17.79 -13.57 -2.01
N ILE A 436 18.53 -14.48 -1.36
CA ILE A 436 19.06 -14.26 -0.01
C ILE A 436 20.46 -13.65 -0.06
N TYR A 437 21.32 -14.12 -0.98
CA TYR A 437 22.75 -13.79 -0.99
C TYR A 437 23.20 -12.92 -2.18
N GLY A 438 22.32 -12.51 -3.09
CA GLY A 438 22.68 -11.73 -4.28
C GLY A 438 23.16 -10.31 -3.97
N GLU A 439 22.48 -9.61 -3.06
CA GLU A 439 22.83 -8.25 -2.59
C GLU A 439 23.41 -8.27 -1.17
N PHE A 440 24.02 -9.39 -0.77
CA PHE A 440 24.35 -9.68 0.62
C PHE A 440 25.78 -9.30 0.98
N TYR A 441 25.94 -8.60 2.12
CA TYR A 441 27.25 -8.27 2.67
C TYR A 441 27.45 -8.88 4.05
N ALA A 442 28.20 -10.00 4.09
CA ALA A 442 28.34 -10.83 5.28
C ALA A 442 28.80 -10.09 6.56
N PRO A 443 29.76 -9.14 6.51
CA PRO A 443 30.16 -8.38 7.70
C PRO A 443 29.02 -7.53 8.28
N LEU A 444 28.19 -6.90 7.44
CA LEU A 444 27.02 -6.14 7.88
C LEU A 444 25.98 -7.07 8.49
N GLU A 445 25.65 -8.17 7.81
CA GLU A 445 24.59 -9.10 8.25
C GLU A 445 24.92 -9.77 9.58
N LYS A 446 26.20 -10.02 9.83
CA LYS A 446 26.72 -10.49 11.13
C LYS A 446 26.44 -9.47 12.24
N ASP A 447 26.81 -8.21 12.02
CA ASP A 447 26.61 -7.13 12.99
C ASP A 447 25.11 -6.85 13.21
N VAL A 448 24.29 -6.89 12.14
CA VAL A 448 22.82 -6.70 12.25
C VAL A 448 22.20 -7.84 13.06
N LEU A 449 22.56 -9.10 12.80
CA LEU A 449 22.02 -10.24 13.54
C LEU A 449 22.37 -10.14 15.03
N ALA A 450 23.62 -9.83 15.38
CA ALA A 450 24.03 -9.69 16.77
C ALA A 450 23.28 -8.55 17.48
N ALA A 451 23.18 -7.37 16.85
CA ALA A 451 22.45 -6.24 17.41
C ALA A 451 20.97 -6.55 17.63
N GLN A 452 20.32 -7.21 16.65
CA GLN A 452 18.92 -7.59 16.77
C GLN A 452 18.69 -8.67 17.83
N LEU A 453 19.58 -9.67 17.94
CA LEU A 453 19.49 -10.68 18.99
C LEU A 453 19.63 -10.07 20.39
N ASN A 454 20.56 -9.13 20.58
CA ASN A 454 20.71 -8.39 21.84
C ASN A 454 19.41 -7.63 22.20
N LEU A 455 18.82 -6.95 21.22
CA LEU A 455 17.56 -6.22 21.41
C LEU A 455 16.39 -7.17 21.71
N TYR A 456 16.20 -8.20 20.89
CA TYR A 456 15.13 -9.17 21.07
C TYR A 456 15.23 -9.89 22.42
N ALA A 457 16.44 -10.36 22.79
CA ALA A 457 16.67 -11.05 24.05
C ALA A 457 16.44 -10.16 25.28
N SER A 458 16.62 -8.84 25.16
CA SER A 458 16.39 -7.90 26.26
C SER A 458 14.93 -7.43 26.34
N LYS A 459 14.31 -7.08 25.21
CA LYS A 459 13.00 -6.41 25.17
C LYS A 459 11.80 -7.33 24.99
N ALA A 460 12.00 -8.55 24.45
CA ALA A 460 10.93 -9.51 24.22
C ALA A 460 10.89 -10.65 25.26
N ALA A 461 11.71 -10.57 26.31
CA ALA A 461 11.86 -11.64 27.29
C ALA A 461 10.59 -11.91 28.13
N GLU A 462 9.73 -10.91 28.33
CA GLU A 462 8.53 -11.01 29.16
C GLU A 462 7.53 -12.07 28.66
N TYR A 463 7.31 -12.14 27.35
CA TYR A 463 6.49 -13.19 26.72
C TYR A 463 7.24 -14.54 26.54
N GLY A 464 8.56 -14.53 26.75
CA GLY A 464 9.46 -15.65 26.48
C GLY A 464 9.97 -15.64 25.05
N ILE A 465 11.29 -15.56 24.88
CA ILE A 465 12.00 -15.62 23.59
C ILE A 465 12.16 -17.06 23.08
N ALA A 466 12.72 -17.21 21.88
CA ALA A 466 13.01 -18.50 21.28
C ALA A 466 13.95 -19.35 22.20
N PRO A 467 13.66 -20.66 22.42
CA PRO A 467 14.35 -21.48 23.44
C PRO A 467 15.88 -21.56 23.33
N GLU A 468 16.44 -21.76 22.13
CA GLU A 468 17.89 -21.78 21.93
C GLU A 468 18.48 -20.39 22.17
N ILE A 469 17.79 -19.34 21.77
CA ILE A 469 18.21 -17.95 22.05
C ILE A 469 18.20 -17.66 23.55
N ALA A 470 17.24 -18.20 24.31
CA ALA A 470 17.21 -18.10 25.77
C ALA A 470 18.38 -18.85 26.44
N LYS A 471 18.73 -20.04 25.94
CA LYS A 471 19.91 -20.80 26.41
C LYS A 471 21.20 -20.02 26.16
N MET A 472 21.37 -19.53 24.94
CA MET A 472 22.52 -18.69 24.56
C MET A 472 22.61 -17.44 25.43
N LYS A 473 21.50 -16.71 25.64
CA LYS A 473 21.42 -15.54 26.52
C LYS A 473 21.99 -15.82 27.92
N THR A 474 21.70 -16.99 28.46
CA THR A 474 22.17 -17.39 29.80
C THR A 474 23.69 -17.60 29.81
N SER A 475 24.24 -18.25 28.77
CA SER A 475 25.67 -18.52 28.65
C SER A 475 26.50 -17.26 28.35
N ASN A 476 25.98 -16.38 27.48
CA ASN A 476 26.68 -15.19 27.00
C ASN A 476 26.31 -13.90 27.75
N LYS A 477 25.47 -14.00 28.80
CA LYS A 477 24.97 -12.87 29.61
C LYS A 477 24.23 -11.80 28.78
N GLY A 478 23.61 -12.19 27.67
CA GLY A 478 22.84 -11.33 26.78
C GLY A 478 23.65 -10.60 25.70
N ASP A 479 24.93 -10.90 25.52
CA ASP A 479 25.74 -10.39 24.41
C ASP A 479 26.00 -11.49 23.37
N PHE A 480 25.30 -11.41 22.25
CA PHE A 480 25.35 -12.39 21.16
C PHE A 480 26.50 -12.14 20.17
N THR A 481 27.31 -11.09 20.35
CA THR A 481 28.35 -10.68 19.38
C THR A 481 29.35 -11.81 19.11
N ALA A 482 29.88 -12.44 20.16
CA ALA A 482 30.87 -13.51 20.03
C ALA A 482 30.26 -14.79 19.44
N ASP A 483 29.04 -15.14 19.85
CA ASP A 483 28.35 -16.35 19.36
C ASP A 483 28.02 -16.23 17.87
N VAL A 484 27.50 -15.08 17.44
CA VAL A 484 27.20 -14.83 16.03
C VAL A 484 28.48 -14.81 15.20
N ALA A 485 29.56 -14.20 15.69
CA ALA A 485 30.85 -14.23 15.01
C ALA A 485 31.33 -15.68 14.78
N LYS A 486 31.36 -16.50 15.83
CA LYS A 486 31.73 -17.91 15.75
C LYS A 486 30.79 -18.70 14.81
N ALA A 487 29.49 -18.47 14.87
CA ALA A 487 28.52 -19.11 13.99
C ALA A 487 28.80 -18.80 12.52
N THR A 488 29.08 -17.53 12.19
CA THR A 488 29.38 -17.12 10.82
C THR A 488 30.71 -17.67 10.29
N GLU A 489 31.69 -17.96 11.14
CA GLU A 489 32.97 -18.55 10.71
C GLU A 489 32.81 -19.97 10.20
N VAL A 490 32.03 -20.80 10.93
CA VAL A 490 31.95 -22.25 10.68
C VAL A 490 30.73 -22.67 9.85
N SER A 491 29.71 -21.82 9.74
CA SER A 491 28.47 -22.17 9.04
C SER A 491 28.66 -22.38 7.53
N TYR A 492 27.83 -23.26 6.96
CA TYR A 492 27.64 -23.43 5.52
C TYR A 492 26.78 -22.31 4.91
N PHE A 493 26.01 -21.60 5.73
CA PHE A 493 25.11 -20.51 5.33
C PHE A 493 25.73 -19.12 5.50
N THR A 494 27.07 -18.99 5.60
CA THR A 494 27.72 -17.68 5.76
C THR A 494 27.56 -16.78 4.54
N ASN A 495 27.69 -17.32 3.33
CA ASN A 495 27.65 -16.55 2.09
C ASN A 495 27.27 -17.44 0.91
N LYS A 496 27.09 -16.80 -0.25
CA LYS A 496 26.70 -17.46 -1.50
C LYS A 496 27.64 -18.60 -1.86
N GLU A 497 28.94 -18.37 -1.77
CA GLU A 497 29.97 -19.32 -2.17
C GLU A 497 29.91 -20.60 -1.32
N LYS A 498 29.81 -20.46 0.01
CA LYS A 498 29.69 -21.61 0.91
C LYS A 498 28.40 -22.39 0.71
N VAL A 499 27.28 -21.69 0.49
CA VAL A 499 25.98 -22.37 0.25
C VAL A 499 26.00 -23.14 -1.06
N LEU A 500 26.53 -22.56 -2.14
CA LEU A 500 26.64 -23.24 -3.43
C LEU A 500 27.61 -24.42 -3.38
N ALA A 501 28.72 -24.30 -2.64
CA ALA A 501 29.62 -25.44 -2.40
C ALA A 501 28.93 -26.56 -1.62
N PHE A 502 28.16 -26.22 -0.58
CA PHE A 502 27.44 -27.19 0.24
C PHE A 502 26.26 -27.86 -0.51
N LEU A 503 25.63 -27.17 -1.46
CA LEU A 503 24.55 -27.69 -2.31
C LEU A 503 24.97 -28.92 -3.14
N ALA A 504 26.27 -29.15 -3.35
CA ALA A 504 26.77 -30.34 -4.04
C ALA A 504 26.47 -31.65 -3.29
N ASP A 505 26.51 -31.65 -1.95
CA ASP A 505 26.16 -32.80 -1.09
C ASP A 505 25.61 -32.33 0.26
N PRO A 506 24.37 -31.80 0.31
CA PRO A 506 23.86 -31.09 1.48
C PRO A 506 23.31 -32.05 2.53
N LYS A 507 24.20 -32.75 3.23
CA LYS A 507 23.80 -33.80 4.19
C LYS A 507 22.90 -33.23 5.30
N PRO A 508 21.70 -33.79 5.54
CA PRO A 508 20.77 -33.29 6.55
C PRO A 508 21.36 -33.18 7.95
N LEU A 509 22.23 -34.11 8.33
CA LEU A 509 22.89 -34.09 9.64
C LEU A 509 23.82 -32.88 9.81
N ALA A 510 24.48 -32.43 8.75
CA ALA A 510 25.32 -31.23 8.78
C ALA A 510 24.47 -29.95 8.90
N ILE A 511 23.29 -29.92 8.27
CA ILE A 511 22.36 -28.78 8.33
C ILE A 511 21.81 -28.59 9.74
N VAL A 512 21.31 -29.66 10.38
CA VAL A 512 20.67 -29.54 11.71
C VAL A 512 21.65 -29.21 12.83
N HIS A 513 22.96 -29.39 12.60
CA HIS A 513 24.03 -28.99 13.51
C HIS A 513 24.72 -27.68 13.11
N ASP A 514 24.31 -27.05 12.00
CA ASP A 514 24.88 -25.77 11.58
C ASP A 514 24.42 -24.65 12.53
N PRO A 515 25.34 -23.82 13.05
CA PRO A 515 24.98 -22.85 14.09
C PRO A 515 24.08 -21.72 13.59
N LEU A 516 24.20 -21.27 12.33
CA LEU A 516 23.28 -20.28 11.78
C LEU A 516 21.92 -20.90 11.49
N TYR A 517 21.88 -22.18 11.06
CA TYR A 517 20.62 -22.91 10.93
C TYR A 517 19.91 -23.04 12.28
N ILE A 518 20.62 -23.40 13.36
CA ILE A 518 20.03 -23.55 14.70
C ILE A 518 19.39 -22.23 15.16
N ILE A 519 20.12 -21.12 15.09
CA ILE A 519 19.61 -19.78 15.44
C ILE A 519 18.38 -19.44 14.60
N SER A 520 18.51 -19.54 13.27
CA SER A 520 17.43 -19.17 12.34
C SER A 520 16.20 -20.05 12.51
N ASN A 521 16.38 -21.37 12.69
CA ASN A 521 15.29 -22.32 12.82
C ASN A 521 14.55 -22.14 14.15
N ASP A 522 15.26 -21.85 15.24
CA ASP A 522 14.64 -21.56 16.55
C ASP A 522 13.78 -20.30 16.49
N LEU A 523 14.30 -19.22 15.90
CA LEU A 523 13.56 -17.97 15.69
C LEU A 523 12.30 -18.18 14.83
N MET A 524 12.43 -18.90 13.70
CA MET A 524 11.31 -19.21 12.81
C MET A 524 10.29 -20.13 13.46
N THR A 525 10.74 -21.07 14.30
CA THR A 525 9.85 -21.97 15.06
C THR A 525 9.09 -21.19 16.11
N LYS A 526 9.75 -20.31 16.88
CA LYS A 526 9.10 -19.43 17.85
C LYS A 526 8.10 -18.49 17.19
N TYR A 527 8.44 -17.92 16.03
CA TYR A 527 7.54 -17.07 15.25
C TYR A 527 6.27 -17.80 14.79
N ARG A 528 6.39 -19.08 14.40
CA ARG A 528 5.27 -19.91 13.92
C ARG A 528 4.51 -20.61 15.04
N ALA A 529 5.06 -20.64 16.25
CA ALA A 529 4.47 -21.35 17.37
C ALA A 529 3.14 -20.71 17.78
N LYS A 530 2.12 -21.56 17.95
CA LYS A 530 0.80 -21.18 18.43
C LYS A 530 0.30 -22.27 19.37
N THR A 531 -0.14 -21.90 20.57
CA THR A 531 -0.75 -22.84 21.52
C THR A 531 -2.24 -23.01 21.22
N ASP A 532 -2.84 -24.09 21.71
CA ASP A 532 -4.29 -24.32 21.57
C ASP A 532 -5.11 -23.19 22.21
N ASP A 533 -4.67 -22.65 23.34
CA ASP A 533 -5.37 -21.54 23.99
C ASP A 533 -5.27 -20.23 23.20
N GLN A 534 -4.14 -19.99 22.53
CA GLN A 534 -4.02 -18.87 21.59
C GLN A 534 -4.91 -19.06 20.37
N ALA A 535 -5.02 -20.29 19.86
CA ALA A 535 -5.94 -20.58 18.77
C ALA A 535 -7.40 -20.33 19.18
N LYS A 536 -7.81 -20.74 20.40
CA LYS A 536 -9.14 -20.44 20.94
C LYS A 536 -9.38 -18.94 21.14
N ALA A 537 -8.40 -18.21 21.67
CA ALA A 537 -8.50 -16.77 21.87
C ALA A 537 -8.67 -16.01 20.53
N ASP A 538 -7.89 -16.40 19.51
CA ASP A 538 -8.01 -15.85 18.15
C ASP A 538 -9.40 -16.12 17.54
N ASP A 539 -9.93 -17.35 17.69
CA ASP A 539 -11.26 -17.72 17.18
C ASP A 539 -12.38 -16.95 17.92
N GLY A 540 -12.24 -16.80 19.24
CA GLY A 540 -13.14 -16.00 20.07
C GLY A 540 -13.14 -14.53 19.65
N PHE A 541 -11.95 -13.96 19.44
CA PHE A 541 -11.80 -12.59 18.94
C PHE A 541 -12.38 -12.41 17.54
N ALA A 542 -12.11 -13.32 16.60
CA ALA A 542 -12.64 -13.22 15.23
C ALA A 542 -14.18 -13.21 15.21
N THR A 543 -14.80 -14.07 16.04
CA THR A 543 -16.25 -14.12 16.22
C THR A 543 -16.77 -12.83 16.84
N ALA A 544 -16.18 -12.39 17.94
CA ALA A 544 -16.58 -11.19 18.66
C ALA A 544 -16.42 -9.94 17.79
N TYR A 545 -15.35 -9.82 17.03
CA TYR A 545 -15.09 -8.68 16.16
C TYR A 545 -16.10 -8.61 15.01
N ARG A 546 -16.43 -9.74 14.37
CA ARG A 546 -17.50 -9.80 13.37
C ARG A 546 -18.83 -9.34 13.95
N LYS A 547 -19.18 -9.79 15.16
CA LYS A 547 -20.40 -9.39 15.87
C LYS A 547 -20.39 -7.93 16.33
N LEU A 548 -19.23 -7.38 16.70
CA LEU A 548 -19.09 -5.96 17.03
C LEU A 548 -19.46 -5.10 15.82
N VAL A 549 -18.88 -5.40 14.65
CA VAL A 549 -19.18 -4.68 13.40
C VAL A 549 -20.65 -4.82 13.02
N GLU A 550 -21.21 -6.02 13.11
CA GLU A 550 -22.62 -6.28 12.85
C GLU A 550 -23.53 -5.44 13.76
N GLY A 551 -23.34 -5.56 15.08
CA GLY A 551 -24.18 -4.89 16.07
C GLY A 551 -24.02 -3.36 16.06
N LEU A 552 -22.83 -2.83 15.77
CA LEU A 552 -22.63 -1.39 15.56
C LEU A 552 -23.42 -0.85 14.36
N ARG A 553 -23.56 -1.66 13.30
CA ARG A 553 -24.36 -1.31 12.11
C ARG A 553 -25.86 -1.41 12.40
N GLU A 554 -26.31 -2.49 13.05
CA GLU A 554 -27.71 -2.68 13.43
C GLU A 554 -28.20 -1.58 14.38
N SER A 555 -27.38 -1.26 15.39
CA SER A 555 -27.69 -0.24 16.40
C SER A 555 -27.56 1.21 15.89
N LYS A 556 -26.85 1.41 14.78
CA LYS A 556 -26.48 2.74 14.23
C LYS A 556 -25.69 3.61 15.21
N LEU A 557 -24.97 2.98 16.15
CA LEU A 557 -24.11 3.67 17.11
C LEU A 557 -22.76 4.07 16.52
N ASN A 558 -22.41 3.53 15.35
CA ASN A 558 -21.22 3.93 14.61
C ASN A 558 -21.57 4.89 13.46
N ALA A 559 -20.76 5.93 13.30
CA ALA A 559 -20.88 6.89 12.21
C ALA A 559 -20.29 6.35 10.89
N ILE A 560 -19.37 5.37 10.97
CA ILE A 560 -18.77 4.72 9.80
C ILE A 560 -19.84 3.89 9.08
N GLN A 561 -20.04 4.18 7.79
CA GLN A 561 -21.03 3.51 6.93
C GLN A 561 -20.41 2.73 5.77
N TYR A 562 -19.09 2.82 5.60
CA TYR A 562 -18.35 2.18 4.53
C TYR A 562 -17.46 1.04 5.08
N PRO A 563 -17.14 0.05 4.23
CA PRO A 563 -16.31 -1.08 4.63
C PRO A 563 -14.83 -0.72 4.60
N ASP A 564 -14.03 -1.39 5.43
CA ASP A 564 -12.58 -1.33 5.32
C ASP A 564 -12.10 -1.66 3.90
N ALA A 565 -11.02 -1.01 3.47
CA ALA A 565 -10.37 -1.31 2.20
C ALA A 565 -9.80 -2.73 2.19
N ASN A 566 -9.85 -3.38 1.02
CA ASN A 566 -9.45 -4.78 0.83
C ASN A 566 -8.98 -5.06 -0.61
N SER A 567 -8.28 -4.10 -1.23
CA SER A 567 -7.75 -4.16 -2.60
C SER A 567 -8.81 -4.32 -3.70
N THR A 568 -10.00 -3.76 -3.46
CA THR A 568 -11.11 -3.70 -4.43
C THR A 568 -11.32 -2.26 -4.88
N LEU A 569 -11.96 -2.06 -6.05
CA LEU A 569 -12.25 -0.72 -6.57
C LEU A 569 -13.19 0.03 -5.60
N ARG A 570 -12.80 1.23 -5.19
CA ARG A 570 -13.56 2.14 -4.32
C ARG A 570 -13.63 3.53 -4.94
N LEU A 571 -14.57 4.34 -4.45
CA LEU A 571 -14.65 5.77 -4.71
C LEU A 571 -14.46 6.55 -3.40
N THR A 572 -13.63 7.58 -3.42
CA THR A 572 -13.62 8.63 -2.39
C THR A 572 -13.87 9.98 -3.07
N TYR A 573 -14.52 10.90 -2.39
CA TYR A 573 -14.85 12.22 -2.94
C TYR A 573 -14.70 13.30 -1.88
N GLY A 574 -14.49 14.53 -2.35
CA GLY A 574 -14.16 15.66 -1.52
C GLY A 574 -13.92 16.89 -2.38
N LYS A 575 -13.00 17.74 -1.94
CA LYS A 575 -12.66 19.01 -2.54
C LYS A 575 -11.16 19.24 -2.51
N VAL A 576 -10.71 20.11 -3.40
CA VAL A 576 -9.40 20.76 -3.27
C VAL A 576 -9.42 21.58 -1.98
N ARG A 577 -8.49 21.28 -1.07
CA ARG A 577 -8.57 21.73 0.32
C ARG A 577 -7.21 22.08 0.89
N ALA A 578 -7.10 23.29 1.43
CA ALA A 578 -5.89 23.76 2.07
C ALA A 578 -5.61 23.11 3.42
N LEU A 579 -4.32 23.03 3.74
CA LEU A 579 -3.83 22.91 5.11
C LEU A 579 -3.73 24.30 5.77
N PRO A 580 -3.55 24.37 7.10
CA PRO A 580 -3.12 25.60 7.76
C PRO A 580 -1.89 26.21 7.08
N ALA A 581 -1.70 27.53 7.18
CA ALA A 581 -0.55 28.20 6.57
C ALA A 581 0.78 27.59 7.05
N ASP A 582 1.71 27.39 6.13
CA ASP A 582 3.03 26.82 6.40
C ASP A 582 4.12 27.74 5.80
N PRO A 583 5.06 28.28 6.60
CA PRO A 583 6.11 29.17 6.10
C PRO A 583 7.07 28.49 5.12
N ARG A 584 7.09 27.15 5.05
CA ARG A 584 7.84 26.38 4.06
C ARG A 584 7.19 26.45 2.67
N ASN A 585 5.89 26.77 2.58
CA ASN A 585 5.17 26.93 1.32
C ASN A 585 5.02 28.42 0.96
N ASP A 586 5.40 28.79 -0.26
CA ASP A 586 5.23 30.15 -0.77
C ASP A 586 3.91 30.38 -1.51
N ALA A 587 3.06 29.35 -1.61
CA ALA A 587 1.72 29.45 -2.17
C ALA A 587 0.82 30.37 -1.34
N LYS A 588 -0.06 31.12 -2.03
CA LYS A 588 -1.02 32.04 -1.36
C LYS A 588 -2.01 31.32 -0.47
N ILE A 589 -2.38 30.11 -0.88
CA ILE A 589 -3.22 29.19 -0.14
C ILE A 589 -2.40 27.90 -0.05
N ASN A 590 -2.31 27.30 1.14
CA ASN A 590 -1.50 26.11 1.37
C ASN A 590 -2.18 24.84 0.83
N ASN A 591 -2.58 24.86 -0.45
CA ASN A 591 -3.19 23.75 -1.18
C ASN A 591 -2.50 23.47 -2.54
N TYR A 592 -1.48 24.24 -2.93
CA TYR A 592 -0.68 23.97 -4.12
C TYR A 592 0.80 24.28 -3.90
N THR A 593 1.65 23.78 -4.79
CA THR A 593 3.07 24.12 -4.92
C THR A 593 3.41 24.44 -6.37
N THR A 594 4.58 25.04 -6.58
CA THR A 594 4.99 25.57 -7.90
C THR A 594 6.38 25.12 -8.30
N MET A 595 6.70 25.24 -9.59
CA MET A 595 8.07 25.01 -10.07
C MET A 595 9.08 25.97 -9.43
N GLU A 596 8.69 27.20 -9.09
CA GLU A 596 9.57 28.12 -8.38
C GLU A 596 9.91 27.57 -6.97
N SER A 597 8.94 26.97 -6.27
CA SER A 597 9.19 26.30 -4.98
C SER A 597 10.07 25.04 -5.12
N MET A 598 9.94 24.30 -6.22
CA MET A 598 10.80 23.14 -6.51
C MET A 598 12.26 23.57 -6.72
N VAL A 599 12.47 24.64 -7.50
CA VAL A 599 13.82 25.19 -7.76
C VAL A 599 14.44 25.79 -6.49
N LYS A 600 13.67 26.24 -5.50
CA LYS A 600 14.21 26.66 -4.20
C LYS A 600 14.80 25.51 -3.40
N LYS A 601 14.29 24.29 -3.56
CA LYS A 601 14.83 23.07 -2.92
C LYS A 601 16.03 22.49 -3.66
N TYR A 602 16.24 22.88 -4.92
CA TYR A 602 17.30 22.34 -5.78
C TYR A 602 18.71 22.43 -5.17
N LYS A 603 19.45 21.32 -5.22
CA LYS A 603 20.85 21.22 -4.84
C LYS A 603 21.58 20.40 -5.90
N LYS A 604 22.52 21.03 -6.62
CA LYS A 604 23.26 20.38 -7.71
C LYS A 604 24.00 19.13 -7.22
N GLY A 605 23.69 17.98 -7.84
CA GLY A 605 24.32 16.69 -7.54
C GLY A 605 23.90 16.04 -6.21
N ASP A 606 22.91 16.60 -5.51
CA ASP A 606 22.30 15.98 -4.34
C ASP A 606 21.45 14.78 -4.78
N GLN A 607 21.46 13.70 -3.98
CA GLN A 607 20.77 12.46 -4.35
C GLN A 607 19.24 12.63 -4.41
N GLU A 608 18.66 13.51 -3.59
CA GLU A 608 17.22 13.69 -3.48
C GLU A 608 16.75 15.01 -4.11
N PHE A 609 17.61 16.03 -4.10
CA PHE A 609 17.25 17.39 -4.49
C PHE A 609 17.96 17.91 -5.76
N ASP A 610 18.60 17.06 -6.56
CA ASP A 610 19.08 17.47 -7.90
C ASP A 610 17.93 17.60 -8.91
N LEU A 611 18.16 18.32 -10.01
CA LEU A 611 17.21 18.52 -11.10
C LEU A 611 17.92 18.56 -12.45
N PRO A 612 17.28 18.09 -13.54
CA PRO A 612 17.84 18.18 -14.88
C PRO A 612 18.06 19.64 -15.30
N ALA A 613 19.22 19.94 -15.88
CA ALA A 613 19.55 21.29 -16.35
C ALA A 613 18.50 21.87 -17.30
N ARG A 614 17.98 21.06 -18.23
CA ARG A 614 16.90 21.47 -19.15
C ARG A 614 15.63 21.91 -18.41
N LEU A 615 15.28 21.26 -17.31
CA LEU A 615 14.10 21.63 -16.52
C LEU A 615 14.27 23.01 -15.87
N LEU A 616 15.47 23.27 -15.33
CA LEU A 616 15.85 24.57 -14.77
C LEU A 616 15.82 25.67 -15.82
N GLU A 617 16.28 25.38 -17.05
CA GLU A 617 16.23 26.32 -18.17
C GLU A 617 14.81 26.67 -18.59
N LEU A 618 13.92 25.68 -18.69
CA LEU A 618 12.51 25.91 -19.03
C LEU A 618 11.82 26.78 -17.96
N ASN A 619 12.07 26.51 -16.67
CA ASN A 619 11.58 27.33 -15.57
C ASN A 619 12.13 28.76 -15.62
N LYS A 620 13.44 28.93 -15.84
CA LYS A 620 14.07 30.26 -15.97
C LYS A 620 13.49 31.08 -17.12
N LYS A 621 13.17 30.44 -18.24
CA LYS A 621 12.53 31.07 -19.41
C LYS A 621 11.02 31.26 -19.24
N LYS A 622 10.42 30.69 -18.19
CA LYS A 622 8.96 30.57 -18.01
C LYS A 622 8.26 29.98 -19.24
N ASP A 623 8.91 29.02 -19.92
CA ASP A 623 8.35 28.33 -21.09
C ASP A 623 7.32 27.27 -20.66
N TYR A 624 6.20 27.75 -20.13
CA TYR A 624 5.12 26.94 -19.57
C TYR A 624 4.01 26.64 -20.57
N GLY A 625 3.91 27.42 -21.65
CA GLY A 625 2.88 27.26 -22.68
C GLY A 625 1.47 27.31 -22.12
N GLN A 626 0.59 26.45 -22.64
CA GLN A 626 -0.83 26.37 -22.24
C GLN A 626 -1.06 25.78 -20.84
N TYR A 627 0.00 25.29 -20.18
CA TYR A 627 -0.09 24.61 -18.89
C TYR A 627 0.13 25.56 -17.70
N ALA A 628 0.56 26.80 -17.97
CA ALA A 628 0.71 27.83 -16.95
C ALA A 628 -0.63 28.11 -16.26
N ASP A 629 -0.57 28.33 -14.94
CA ASP A 629 -1.68 28.96 -14.25
C ASP A 629 -1.94 30.38 -14.79
N LYS A 630 -3.17 30.89 -14.61
CA LYS A 630 -3.53 32.25 -15.00
C LYS A 630 -2.67 33.33 -14.33
N ALA A 631 -2.10 33.03 -13.16
CA ALA A 631 -1.15 33.90 -12.48
C ALA A 631 0.30 33.77 -13.02
N GLY A 632 0.54 32.96 -14.05
CA GLY A 632 1.81 32.87 -14.78
C GLY A 632 2.86 31.93 -14.18
N TYR A 633 2.49 31.12 -13.17
CA TYR A 633 3.37 30.09 -12.59
C TYR A 633 3.05 28.70 -13.14
N MET A 634 3.99 27.76 -13.03
CA MET A 634 3.75 26.34 -13.30
C MET A 634 3.35 25.64 -11.98
N PRO A 635 2.12 25.15 -11.83
CA PRO A 635 1.74 24.31 -10.70
C PRO A 635 2.50 22.98 -10.74
N VAL A 636 2.76 22.37 -9.58
CA VAL A 636 3.42 21.06 -9.49
C VAL A 636 2.52 20.06 -8.76
N ASN A 637 2.21 20.31 -7.49
CA ASN A 637 1.32 19.47 -6.71
C ASN A 637 0.17 20.28 -6.10
N PHE A 638 -0.91 19.61 -5.73
CA PHE A 638 -2.04 20.19 -5.02
C PHE A 638 -2.67 19.20 -4.03
N LEU A 639 -3.44 19.73 -3.08
CA LEU A 639 -4.08 18.98 -2.01
C LEU A 639 -5.58 18.81 -2.24
N THR A 640 -6.09 17.64 -1.87
CA THR A 640 -7.53 17.39 -1.71
C THR A 640 -7.82 16.76 -0.35
N ASP A 641 -9.06 16.86 0.13
CA ASP A 641 -9.54 16.18 1.34
C ASP A 641 -10.16 14.79 1.04
N ASN A 642 -9.74 14.16 -0.06
CA ASN A 642 -10.08 12.77 -0.36
C ASN A 642 -9.45 11.79 0.64
N ASP A 643 -10.13 10.68 0.90
CA ASP A 643 -9.72 9.63 1.83
C ASP A 643 -9.04 8.48 1.09
N ILE A 644 -7.70 8.44 1.13
CA ILE A 644 -6.88 7.42 0.49
C ILE A 644 -6.02 6.63 1.50
N THR A 645 -5.56 5.46 1.06
CA THR A 645 -4.49 4.67 1.67
C THR A 645 -3.62 4.04 0.56
N GLY A 646 -2.56 3.33 0.92
CA GLY A 646 -1.72 2.57 0.00
C GLY A 646 -2.56 1.70 -0.94
N GLY A 647 -2.20 1.67 -2.22
CA GLY A 647 -3.02 1.11 -3.31
C GLY A 647 -3.75 2.16 -4.15
N ASN A 648 -4.01 3.35 -3.60
CA ASN A 648 -4.48 4.50 -4.39
C ASN A 648 -3.36 5.22 -5.14
N SER A 649 -2.10 4.85 -4.95
CA SER A 649 -1.01 5.37 -5.77
C SER A 649 -1.32 5.20 -7.25
N GLY A 650 -1.28 6.29 -8.00
CA GLY A 650 -1.59 6.34 -9.41
C GLY A 650 -3.08 6.40 -9.70
N SER A 651 -3.93 6.76 -8.73
CA SER A 651 -5.36 6.94 -8.99
C SER A 651 -5.63 8.29 -9.63
N PRO A 652 -6.59 8.37 -10.58
CA PRO A 652 -6.96 9.64 -11.17
C PRO A 652 -7.74 10.49 -10.17
N VAL A 653 -7.38 11.77 -10.12
CA VAL A 653 -8.16 12.81 -9.46
C VAL A 653 -9.02 13.45 -10.51
N LEU A 654 -10.35 13.34 -10.35
CA LEU A 654 -11.34 13.76 -11.32
C LEU A 654 -12.13 14.95 -10.80
N ASN A 655 -12.40 15.92 -11.67
CA ASN A 655 -13.34 17.00 -11.36
C ASN A 655 -14.80 16.51 -11.47
N GLY A 656 -15.76 17.41 -11.20
CA GLY A 656 -17.19 17.07 -11.20
C GLY A 656 -17.74 16.58 -12.55
N LYS A 657 -16.98 16.74 -13.65
CA LYS A 657 -17.34 16.27 -15.00
C LYS A 657 -16.65 14.96 -15.39
N GLY A 658 -15.88 14.34 -14.50
CA GLY A 658 -15.08 13.16 -14.82
C GLY A 658 -13.83 13.45 -15.66
N GLU A 659 -13.38 14.71 -15.74
CA GLU A 659 -12.13 15.06 -16.41
C GLU A 659 -10.95 14.94 -15.42
N LEU A 660 -9.84 14.36 -15.88
CA LEU A 660 -8.60 14.21 -15.10
C LEU A 660 -7.98 15.59 -14.80
N ILE A 661 -7.79 15.89 -13.52
CA ILE A 661 -7.15 17.12 -13.00
C ILE A 661 -5.83 16.85 -12.27
N GLY A 662 -5.57 15.59 -11.89
CA GLY A 662 -4.31 15.20 -11.26
C GLY A 662 -4.20 13.70 -11.04
N ILE A 663 -3.09 13.28 -10.46
CA ILE A 663 -2.83 11.87 -10.10
C ILE A 663 -2.48 11.84 -8.61
N ALA A 664 -3.21 11.04 -7.82
CA ALA A 664 -2.91 10.84 -6.41
C ALA A 664 -1.64 10.00 -6.25
N PHE A 665 -0.74 10.40 -5.35
CA PHE A 665 0.52 9.67 -5.14
C PHE A 665 0.96 9.54 -3.70
N ASP A 666 0.47 10.39 -2.79
CA ASP A 666 0.85 10.34 -1.38
C ASP A 666 -0.21 10.97 -0.47
N GLY A 667 -0.07 10.82 0.84
CA GLY A 667 -0.76 11.60 1.86
C GLY A 667 0.23 12.50 2.61
N ASN A 668 -0.26 13.56 3.28
CA ASN A 668 0.57 14.31 4.23
C ASN A 668 0.79 13.51 5.53
N ILE A 669 1.67 14.00 6.41
CA ILE A 669 2.11 13.25 7.59
C ILE A 669 0.95 12.88 8.52
N GLU A 670 -0.06 13.74 8.66
CA GLU A 670 -1.26 13.44 9.44
C GLU A 670 -2.13 12.33 8.82
N ALA A 671 -2.02 12.08 7.51
CA ALA A 671 -2.68 10.98 6.82
C ALA A 671 -2.09 9.60 7.17
N MET A 672 -0.95 9.52 7.87
CA MET A 672 -0.36 8.23 8.27
C MET A 672 -1.27 7.40 9.19
N ALA A 673 -2.12 8.05 9.99
CA ALA A 673 -3.14 7.38 10.79
C ALA A 673 -4.44 7.08 10.01
N GLY A 674 -4.47 7.46 8.71
CA GLY A 674 -5.58 7.31 7.77
C GLY A 674 -6.15 5.89 7.69
N ASP A 675 -5.36 4.86 8.01
CA ASP A 675 -5.85 3.49 8.04
C ASP A 675 -6.82 3.23 9.20
N VAL A 676 -6.76 3.99 10.30
CA VAL A 676 -7.52 3.75 11.53
C VAL A 676 -8.52 4.88 11.81
N ILE A 677 -8.15 6.13 11.52
CA ILE A 677 -9.00 7.32 11.67
C ILE A 677 -8.85 8.23 10.47
N PHE A 678 -9.82 9.12 10.26
CA PHE A 678 -9.71 10.22 9.30
C PHE A 678 -9.82 11.56 10.03
N ASP A 679 -8.78 12.39 9.93
CA ASP A 679 -8.82 13.76 10.46
C ASP A 679 -9.26 14.73 9.35
N SER A 680 -10.53 15.15 9.38
CA SER A 680 -11.07 16.07 8.38
C SER A 680 -10.33 17.41 8.28
N ASN A 681 -9.67 17.84 9.36
CA ASN A 681 -8.99 19.13 9.41
C ASN A 681 -7.58 19.07 8.82
N LEU A 682 -6.86 17.97 9.04
CA LEU A 682 -5.44 17.87 8.72
C LEU A 682 -5.11 16.80 7.68
N GLN A 683 -5.90 15.75 7.51
CA GLN A 683 -5.60 14.71 6.52
C GLN A 683 -5.88 15.23 5.11
N ARG A 684 -4.88 15.11 4.22
CA ARG A 684 -4.96 15.49 2.81
C ARG A 684 -4.30 14.46 1.92
N THR A 685 -4.91 14.25 0.76
CA THR A 685 -4.28 13.58 -0.36
C THR A 685 -3.39 14.56 -1.12
N ILE A 686 -2.17 14.14 -1.44
CA ILE A 686 -1.21 14.86 -2.26
C ILE A 686 -1.29 14.34 -3.69
N ASN A 687 -1.51 15.27 -4.62
CA ASN A 687 -1.73 14.98 -6.02
C ASN A 687 -0.73 15.72 -6.90
N VAL A 688 -0.25 15.10 -7.97
CA VAL A 688 0.45 15.82 -9.04
C VAL A 688 -0.56 16.50 -9.95
N ASP A 689 -0.36 17.79 -10.22
CA ASP A 689 -1.23 18.57 -11.11
C ASP A 689 -1.06 18.07 -12.54
N ILE A 690 -2.16 17.77 -13.22
CA ILE A 690 -2.09 17.21 -14.57
C ILE A 690 -1.45 18.18 -15.57
N ARG A 691 -1.50 19.50 -15.31
CA ARG A 691 -0.80 20.51 -16.11
C ARG A 691 0.72 20.33 -16.03
N TYR A 692 1.24 19.97 -14.86
CA TYR A 692 2.66 19.67 -14.68
C TYR A 692 3.08 18.44 -15.48
N VAL A 693 2.30 17.36 -15.39
CA VAL A 693 2.50 16.11 -16.14
C VAL A 693 2.56 16.40 -17.63
N LEU A 694 1.56 17.09 -18.18
CA LEU A 694 1.52 17.43 -19.60
C LEU A 694 2.65 18.38 -20.02
N TRP A 695 3.05 19.32 -19.16
CA TRP A 695 4.19 20.20 -19.43
C TRP A 695 5.52 19.44 -19.49
N ILE A 696 5.72 18.44 -18.62
CA ILE A 696 6.90 17.56 -18.71
C ILE A 696 6.90 16.78 -20.01
N ILE A 697 5.76 16.20 -20.41
CA ILE A 697 5.64 15.43 -21.66
C ILE A 697 5.88 16.33 -22.90
N ASP A 698 5.26 17.51 -22.94
CA ASP A 698 5.37 18.42 -24.09
C ASP A 698 6.71 19.17 -24.11
N LYS A 699 7.00 19.98 -23.08
CA LYS A 699 8.12 20.94 -23.10
C LYS A 699 9.45 20.32 -22.72
N TYR A 700 9.47 19.48 -21.69
CA TYR A 700 10.69 18.84 -21.24
C TYR A 700 11.08 17.68 -22.16
N ALA A 701 10.16 16.77 -22.46
CA ALA A 701 10.45 15.59 -23.28
C ALA A 701 10.31 15.82 -24.79
N GLY A 702 9.49 16.77 -25.23
CA GLY A 702 9.20 16.96 -26.66
C GLY A 702 8.29 15.87 -27.25
N ALA A 703 7.60 15.09 -26.43
CA ALA A 703 6.84 13.92 -26.82
C ALA A 703 5.43 14.28 -27.33
N LYS A 704 5.38 15.08 -28.40
CA LYS A 704 4.10 15.55 -28.99
C LYS A 704 3.19 14.42 -29.45
N ASN A 705 3.77 13.30 -29.91
CA ASN A 705 3.03 12.09 -30.27
C ASN A 705 2.13 11.56 -29.14
N ILE A 706 2.52 11.79 -27.88
CA ILE A 706 1.73 11.43 -26.70
C ILE A 706 0.63 12.47 -26.46
N ILE A 707 0.98 13.76 -26.50
CA ILE A 707 0.03 14.87 -26.30
C ILE A 707 -1.11 14.82 -27.32
N ASP A 708 -0.79 14.56 -28.59
CA ASP A 708 -1.76 14.49 -29.70
C ASP A 708 -2.76 13.32 -29.54
N GLU A 709 -2.47 12.36 -28.66
CA GLU A 709 -3.35 11.24 -28.37
C GLU A 709 -4.43 11.56 -27.32
N LEU A 710 -4.22 12.60 -26.52
CA LEU A 710 -5.06 12.95 -25.38
C LEU A 710 -6.24 13.82 -25.82
N THR A 711 -7.39 13.62 -25.18
CA THR A 711 -8.54 14.54 -25.30
C THR A 711 -8.40 15.63 -24.24
N ILE A 712 -7.93 16.83 -24.64
CA ILE A 712 -7.67 17.93 -23.70
C ILE A 712 -8.86 18.90 -23.63
N ALA A 713 -9.46 19.02 -22.45
CA ALA A 713 -10.46 20.03 -22.12
C ALA A 713 -9.79 21.33 -21.67
N LYS A 714 -10.08 22.42 -22.37
CA LYS A 714 -9.49 23.76 -22.17
C LYS A 714 -10.46 24.74 -21.52
#